data_AF-A0A937N0P3-F1
#
_entry.id   AF-A0A937N0P3-F1
#
_cell.length_a   1.000
_cell.length_b   1.000
_cell.length_c   1.000
_cell.angle_alpha   90.00
_cell.angle_beta   90.00
_cell.angle_gamma   90.00
#
_symmetry.space_group_name_H-M   'P 1'
#
loop_
_entity.id
_entity.type
_entity.pdbx_description
1 polymer ?
#
loop_
_entity_poly.entity_id
_entity_poly.type
_entity_poly.pdbx_seq_one_letter_code
_entity_poly.pdbx_strand_id
1 'polypeptide(L)'
;MSMEDRLSELLVDWDESRQQGEELSADTICEDCPELVPALRRQIAELKATDWMFEPDDDEDDDFLSWPDLQTALIDRDDTAEISTSLSFDEFVQCLTSSGLMTAEELAEFRDGLSPQPEDSTELARQLVRQQSLTPYQAAEVCQGKQDGLVYGDYVVLDKLGAGGMGQVFKVYHRRMKRVVALKILRPDAASSAQAVVRFQREGEAAARLTHPNIVTAYDAREDLGVHYLVLEYVDGTDLSSLVKRNGPLPVAAAVDCIIQAARGLEYAHGEGVVHRDIKPGNLLLDTSGAVKVLDMGLARLEKLEHDNTSVQTEAEITRDDSALGTVDYMAPEQARDTKHADARADIYSLGCTLHYLLTGRPVYGGSTLMARMMAHQQQDMPALDQARSDVPDELSAVFRKMLAKRLEDRYQCVADLLEDLEAVALQVADPDVVPYLAPGVGVPHIDLRSKETSSTTNDATFDLPPMPQPAEAKPTPKPAPVTARSRTFFLGGAAILALLLGGGIYLATIILRVETPEGTVILEIGESEKSVEVSVSEDKEITITDPNDGQKIRITVERGKQELTLHKNGFATQTTRFNLTSKDGRRVCVTFVPKRKPRTTAELLAKLSAEEQAAFAELCPFPRYIPLVDRSPAKPALVGHFHNERRIRRHLQHLKVLTNMHYLDLRNCHMSDTDLEHLADLDELRYLLLSTNPVTDAGLEHLKRLTNLQILRLENTQVSAAGVMELQKALPECLIEWPSRVRREPPSSAKMTADENAAIAELCLLGGDIVPVDRGAARPALLCSFYGKRSLANHLQPLSVLTNMCLLDLENCDVADADLKHLATLNGLHCLRLRGNKVTDAGLKHLACLSELRFLHLNERQVTDAGLEHLRGLDKLQYLMLNRTAVDGTGLVHLKGLGALGVLKLARTRVNDASLEHLSGLTNLQELSLTTTRVSDAGLKHLSGLANLQNLGLGHTQVTDAGVKHLGGLTNLQGLGLYDTQVTDAGLKHLGGLTNLQFLWLNDTQVTDAGLEHLTGLTNLQELRLDSTGVTDAGLVHLRGLTNLQNLTLENTRVTVAGLTDLRKALPDCQIRWPSYDVPEGGVDELLQFIENLKQFRPATPQERAEYESKAQATLKLAAQRILAQDKDPWSKPCQTALRALLEIRITDIPNVDRREQEQTVEFVKTFLKGKL
;
A
#
# COMPACT_ATOMS: atom_id res chain seq x y z
N MET A 1 -52.72 16.65 -27.71
CA MET A 1 -51.47 17.38 -27.43
C MET A 1 -51.78 18.46 -26.43
N SER A 2 -50.85 18.73 -25.53
CA SER A 2 -50.86 19.93 -24.70
C SER A 2 -50.60 21.17 -25.57
N MET A 3 -50.83 22.36 -25.00
CA MET A 3 -50.57 23.62 -25.69
C MET A 3 -49.06 23.88 -25.84
N GLU A 4 -48.23 23.28 -24.97
CA GLU A 4 -46.77 23.34 -25.01
C GLU A 4 -46.21 22.36 -26.05
N ASP A 5 -46.72 21.12 -26.13
CA ASP A 5 -46.32 20.15 -27.17
C ASP A 5 -46.47 20.76 -28.57
N ARG A 6 -47.58 21.48 -28.79
CA ARG A 6 -47.88 22.12 -30.07
C ARG A 6 -47.01 23.36 -30.32
N LEU A 7 -46.64 24.10 -29.27
CA LEU A 7 -45.70 25.20 -29.40
C LEU A 7 -44.29 24.71 -29.76
N SER A 8 -43.88 23.56 -29.22
CA SER A 8 -42.60 22.91 -29.52
C SER A 8 -42.52 22.42 -30.97
N GLU A 9 -43.59 21.80 -31.51
CA GLU A 9 -43.65 21.48 -32.94
C GLU A 9 -43.48 22.74 -33.82
N LEU A 10 -44.21 23.81 -33.50
CA LEU A 10 -44.16 25.06 -34.29
C LEU A 10 -42.81 25.81 -34.17
N LEU A 11 -42.01 25.54 -33.13
CA LEU A 11 -40.61 26.01 -33.02
C LEU A 11 -39.65 25.20 -33.90
N VAL A 12 -39.89 23.89 -34.04
CA VAL A 12 -39.12 23.02 -34.95
C VAL A 12 -39.41 23.42 -36.40
N ASP A 13 -40.68 23.59 -36.77
CA ASP A 13 -41.08 24.09 -38.10
C ASP A 13 -40.43 25.46 -38.40
N TRP A 14 -40.29 26.32 -37.38
CA TRP A 14 -39.60 27.60 -37.52
C TRP A 14 -38.09 27.46 -37.75
N ASP A 15 -37.38 26.68 -36.93
CA ASP A 15 -35.93 26.52 -37.10
C ASP A 15 -35.58 25.73 -38.37
N GLU A 16 -36.39 24.75 -38.79
CA GLU A 16 -36.23 24.10 -40.09
C GLU A 16 -36.38 25.10 -41.25
N SER A 17 -37.36 26.01 -41.20
CA SER A 17 -37.51 27.07 -42.21
C SER A 17 -36.29 28.01 -42.24
N ARG A 18 -35.73 28.33 -41.05
CA ARG A 18 -34.52 29.15 -40.89
C ARG A 18 -33.29 28.46 -41.46
N GLN A 19 -33.10 27.16 -41.18
CA GLN A 19 -31.99 26.36 -41.70
C GLN A 19 -32.07 26.18 -43.23
N GLN A 20 -33.26 26.16 -43.80
CA GLN A 20 -33.49 26.15 -45.26
C GLN A 20 -33.34 27.54 -45.91
N GLY A 21 -33.15 28.60 -45.12
CA GLY A 21 -32.91 29.98 -45.59
C GLY A 21 -34.16 30.80 -45.88
N GLU A 22 -35.35 30.24 -45.68
CA GLU A 22 -36.64 30.92 -45.82
C GLU A 22 -37.28 31.08 -44.43
N GLU A 23 -36.70 31.93 -43.58
CA GLU A 23 -37.15 32.11 -42.19
C GLU A 23 -38.58 32.68 -42.13
N LEU A 24 -39.57 31.79 -41.95
CA LEU A 24 -40.98 32.14 -41.94
C LEU A 24 -41.37 32.86 -40.65
N SER A 25 -42.37 33.75 -40.74
CA SER A 25 -42.84 34.48 -39.57
C SER A 25 -43.73 33.59 -38.69
N ALA A 26 -43.71 33.80 -37.37
CA ALA A 26 -44.55 33.04 -36.43
C ALA A 26 -46.06 33.10 -36.77
N ASP A 27 -46.53 34.18 -37.39
CA ASP A 27 -47.91 34.34 -37.86
C ASP A 27 -48.21 33.46 -39.08
N THR A 28 -47.19 33.20 -39.90
CA THR A 28 -47.25 32.31 -41.08
C THR A 28 -47.17 30.84 -40.66
N ILE A 29 -46.39 30.54 -39.62
CA ILE A 29 -46.24 29.17 -39.09
C ILE A 29 -47.46 28.76 -38.27
N CYS A 30 -48.03 29.68 -37.48
CA CYS A 30 -49.26 29.45 -36.72
C CYS A 30 -50.55 29.81 -37.49
N GLU A 31 -50.58 29.72 -38.83
CA GLU A 31 -51.74 30.19 -39.63
C GLU A 31 -53.06 29.48 -39.24
N ASP A 32 -52.96 28.20 -38.86
CA ASP A 32 -54.08 27.37 -38.35
C ASP A 32 -54.31 27.47 -36.82
N CYS A 33 -53.43 28.13 -36.06
CA CYS A 33 -53.52 28.27 -34.59
C CYS A 33 -53.12 29.69 -34.10
N PRO A 34 -53.88 30.76 -34.47
CA PRO A 34 -53.44 32.15 -34.29
C PRO A 34 -53.19 32.58 -32.84
N GLU A 35 -53.85 31.94 -31.88
CA GLU A 35 -53.69 32.18 -30.44
C GLU A 35 -52.29 31.84 -29.90
N LEU A 36 -51.51 31.02 -30.62
CA LEU A 36 -50.15 30.62 -30.22
C LEU A 36 -49.05 31.56 -30.75
N VAL A 37 -49.36 32.41 -31.73
CA VAL A 37 -48.42 33.40 -32.31
C VAL A 37 -47.67 34.23 -31.24
N PRO A 38 -48.32 34.75 -30.17
CA PRO A 38 -47.62 35.60 -29.19
C PRO A 38 -46.61 34.83 -28.32
N ALA A 39 -46.84 33.53 -28.11
CA ALA A 39 -45.94 32.67 -27.36
C ALA A 39 -44.77 32.20 -28.25
N LEU A 40 -45.08 31.77 -29.48
CA LEU A 40 -44.06 31.38 -30.47
C LEU A 40 -43.10 32.53 -30.79
N ARG A 41 -43.62 33.75 -31.05
CA ARG A 41 -42.78 34.95 -31.24
C ARG A 41 -41.87 35.25 -30.06
N ARG A 42 -42.29 34.94 -28.83
CA ARG A 42 -41.49 35.19 -27.63
C ARG A 42 -40.31 34.23 -27.54
N GLN A 43 -40.56 32.93 -27.69
CA GLN A 43 -39.48 31.93 -27.63
C GLN A 43 -38.51 32.05 -28.81
N ILE A 44 -38.99 32.43 -30.00
CA ILE A 44 -38.12 32.80 -31.13
C ILE A 44 -37.20 33.99 -30.79
N ALA A 45 -37.73 35.00 -30.09
CA ALA A 45 -36.94 36.16 -29.68
C ALA A 45 -35.94 35.82 -28.55
N GLU A 46 -36.30 34.92 -27.63
CA GLU A 46 -35.41 34.41 -26.58
C GLU A 46 -34.25 33.58 -27.18
N LEU A 47 -34.54 32.68 -28.12
CA LEU A 47 -33.53 31.89 -28.85
C LEU A 47 -32.61 32.74 -29.72
N LYS A 48 -33.12 33.82 -30.32
CA LYS A 48 -32.30 34.80 -31.07
C LYS A 48 -31.47 35.73 -30.18
N ALA A 49 -31.70 35.74 -28.87
CA ALA A 49 -30.97 36.58 -27.91
C ALA A 49 -29.86 35.80 -27.16
N THR A 50 -29.84 34.47 -27.23
CA THR A 50 -28.76 33.64 -26.68
C THR A 50 -27.59 33.57 -27.66
N ASP A 51 -26.63 34.48 -27.49
CA ASP A 51 -25.49 34.75 -28.38
C ASP A 51 -24.36 33.70 -28.29
N TRP A 52 -24.68 32.41 -28.39
CA TRP A 52 -23.74 31.29 -28.20
C TRP A 52 -23.56 30.38 -29.44
N MET A 53 -23.57 30.95 -30.66
CA MET A 53 -23.45 30.11 -31.87
C MET A 53 -22.78 30.75 -33.11
N PHE A 54 -21.63 31.43 -32.98
CA PHE A 54 -20.87 31.97 -34.14
C PHE A 54 -19.32 31.96 -33.98
N GLU A 55 -18.66 30.95 -34.58
CA GLU A 55 -17.29 30.91 -35.20
C GLU A 55 -16.02 31.41 -34.43
N PRO A 56 -14.77 31.19 -34.92
CA PRO A 56 -14.09 29.92 -35.21
C PRO A 56 -12.67 29.83 -34.55
N ASP A 57 -11.83 28.86 -34.95
CA ASP A 57 -10.45 28.62 -34.45
C ASP A 57 -9.50 29.84 -34.48
N ASP A 58 -8.62 29.99 -33.45
CA ASP A 58 -7.20 30.43 -33.56
C ASP A 58 -6.44 30.36 -32.21
N ASP A 59 -5.11 30.57 -32.24
CA ASP A 59 -4.05 30.16 -31.29
C ASP A 59 -3.89 30.88 -29.91
N GLU A 60 -3.11 30.18 -29.04
CA GLU A 60 -2.15 30.63 -28.00
C GLU A 60 -2.56 31.03 -26.55
N ASP A 61 -1.66 30.60 -25.64
CA ASP A 61 -1.33 30.99 -24.26
C ASP A 61 -2.08 30.49 -22.99
N ASP A 62 -1.25 30.20 -21.97
CA ASP A 62 -1.57 29.66 -20.64
C ASP A 62 -2.32 30.67 -19.73
N ASP A 63 -3.34 30.20 -19.01
CA ASP A 63 -3.55 30.66 -17.62
C ASP A 63 -4.30 29.61 -16.77
N PHE A 64 -3.82 29.36 -15.54
CA PHE A 64 -4.40 28.38 -14.62
C PHE A 64 -5.60 29.00 -13.88
N LEU A 65 -6.81 28.55 -14.19
CA LEU A 65 -8.05 28.99 -13.55
C LEU A 65 -8.05 28.79 -12.02
N SER A 66 -8.77 29.67 -11.33
CA SER A 66 -8.80 29.82 -9.88
C SER A 66 -9.99 29.11 -9.22
N TRP A 67 -10.07 29.09 -7.88
CA TRP A 67 -11.10 28.32 -7.17
C TRP A 67 -12.57 28.70 -7.50
N PRO A 68 -12.93 29.97 -7.76
CA PRO A 68 -14.27 30.32 -8.27
C PRO A 68 -14.63 29.63 -9.59
N ASP A 69 -13.66 29.42 -10.48
CA ASP A 69 -13.89 28.94 -11.85
C ASP A 69 -14.23 27.44 -11.88
N LEU A 70 -13.75 26.67 -10.89
CA LEU A 70 -14.13 25.27 -10.65
C LEU A 70 -15.52 25.13 -10.00
N GLN A 71 -16.04 26.20 -9.38
CA GLN A 71 -17.33 26.19 -8.69
C GLN A 71 -18.49 26.24 -9.71
N THR A 72 -18.30 26.97 -10.81
CA THR A 72 -19.24 27.11 -11.94
C THR A 72 -19.56 25.79 -12.64
N ALA A 73 -18.62 24.84 -12.68
CA ALA A 73 -18.73 23.63 -13.50
C ALA A 73 -19.50 22.45 -12.87
N LEU A 74 -20.01 22.58 -11.63
CA LEU A 74 -20.49 21.45 -10.83
C LEU A 74 -21.96 21.52 -10.35
N ILE A 75 -22.73 22.55 -10.75
CA ILE A 75 -24.13 22.71 -10.35
C ILE A 75 -24.96 23.15 -11.56
N ASP A 76 -25.63 22.18 -12.21
CA ASP A 76 -26.65 22.46 -13.22
C ASP A 76 -27.90 21.57 -13.00
N ARG A 77 -28.63 21.90 -11.93
CA ARG A 77 -29.99 21.42 -11.61
C ARG A 77 -30.73 22.53 -10.86
N ASP A 78 -31.97 22.82 -11.27
CA ASP A 78 -32.82 23.82 -10.63
C ASP A 78 -33.49 23.27 -9.36
N ASP A 79 -32.68 22.91 -8.38
CA ASP A 79 -33.12 22.34 -7.08
C ASP A 79 -33.60 23.44 -6.09
N THR A 80 -33.82 24.68 -6.56
CA THR A 80 -34.16 25.83 -5.68
C THR A 80 -35.63 25.90 -5.26
N ALA A 81 -36.50 25.08 -5.88
CA ALA A 81 -37.94 25.12 -5.72
C ALA A 81 -38.46 24.59 -4.37
N GLU A 82 -37.74 23.69 -3.69
CA GLU A 82 -38.18 23.07 -2.43
C GLU A 82 -37.74 23.81 -1.16
N ILE A 83 -36.97 24.90 -1.28
CA ILE A 83 -36.46 25.65 -0.12
C ILE A 83 -37.60 26.49 0.50
N SER A 84 -37.93 26.17 1.76
CA SER A 84 -38.91 26.87 2.59
C SER A 84 -38.43 26.92 4.06
N THR A 85 -38.49 28.10 4.69
CA THR A 85 -38.05 28.33 6.08
C THR A 85 -39.19 28.21 7.09
N SER A 86 -38.89 27.62 8.25
CA SER A 86 -39.75 27.72 9.45
C SER A 86 -39.21 28.70 10.50
N LEU A 87 -38.07 29.33 10.23
CA LEU A 87 -37.35 30.26 11.13
C LEU A 87 -37.59 31.72 10.76
N SER A 88 -37.62 32.60 11.76
CA SER A 88 -37.54 34.04 11.53
C SER A 88 -36.20 34.45 10.88
N PHE A 89 -36.14 35.67 10.35
CA PHE A 89 -34.96 36.18 9.67
C PHE A 89 -33.71 36.17 10.56
N ASP A 90 -33.84 36.66 11.80
CA ASP A 90 -32.74 36.71 12.77
C ASP A 90 -32.30 35.30 13.21
N GLU A 91 -33.25 34.37 13.40
CA GLU A 91 -32.94 32.97 13.73
C GLU A 91 -32.22 32.27 12.57
N PHE A 92 -32.62 32.51 11.32
CA PHE A 92 -31.93 31.97 10.14
C PHE A 92 -30.49 32.50 10.03
N VAL A 93 -30.30 33.83 10.20
CA VAL A 93 -28.97 34.48 10.23
C VAL A 93 -28.10 33.91 11.37
N GLN A 94 -28.69 33.67 12.55
CA GLN A 94 -27.99 33.06 13.68
C GLN A 94 -27.62 31.59 13.41
N CYS A 95 -28.50 30.79 12.81
CA CYS A 95 -28.20 29.40 12.43
C CYS A 95 -27.10 29.35 11.37
N LEU A 96 -27.15 30.22 10.36
CA LEU A 96 -26.15 30.28 9.29
C LEU A 96 -24.76 30.65 9.81
N THR A 97 -24.66 31.67 10.67
CA THR A 97 -23.37 32.09 11.27
C THR A 97 -22.83 31.11 12.31
N SER A 98 -23.70 30.41 13.07
CA SER A 98 -23.27 29.38 14.01
C SER A 98 -22.93 28.03 13.37
N SER A 99 -23.39 27.77 12.13
CA SER A 99 -23.06 26.55 11.37
C SER A 99 -21.56 26.42 10.99
N GLY A 100 -20.81 27.53 10.99
CA GLY A 100 -19.43 27.56 10.49
C GLY A 100 -19.30 27.49 8.96
N LEU A 101 -20.40 27.61 8.22
CA LEU A 101 -20.41 27.72 6.76
C LEU A 101 -19.93 29.09 6.28
N MET A 102 -20.39 30.16 6.92
CA MET A 102 -20.06 31.56 6.58
C MET A 102 -19.99 32.43 7.84
N THR A 103 -19.11 33.43 7.86
CA THR A 103 -18.95 34.38 8.97
C THR A 103 -20.05 35.46 8.98
N ALA A 104 -20.14 36.21 10.09
CA ALA A 104 -21.08 37.33 10.19
C ALA A 104 -20.69 38.49 9.25
N GLU A 105 -19.39 38.67 9.02
CA GLU A 105 -18.83 39.65 8.10
C GLU A 105 -19.13 39.28 6.63
N GLU A 106 -18.84 38.05 6.22
CA GLU A 106 -19.13 37.56 4.85
C GLU A 106 -20.65 37.62 4.54
N LEU A 107 -21.50 37.26 5.51
CA LEU A 107 -22.96 37.38 5.36
C LEU A 107 -23.43 38.84 5.25
N ALA A 108 -22.77 39.77 5.97
CA ALA A 108 -23.08 41.19 5.87
C ALA A 108 -22.65 41.76 4.51
N GLU A 109 -21.44 41.45 4.04
CA GLU A 109 -20.94 41.86 2.72
C GLU A 109 -21.81 41.29 1.58
N PHE A 110 -22.17 40.00 1.66
CA PHE A 110 -23.08 39.36 0.71
C PHE A 110 -24.43 40.07 0.67
N ARG A 111 -25.02 40.35 1.84
CA ARG A 111 -26.32 41.01 1.93
C ARG A 111 -26.26 42.45 1.42
N ASP A 112 -25.23 43.21 1.78
CA ASP A 112 -25.08 44.61 1.35
C ASP A 112 -24.84 44.73 -0.17
N GLY A 113 -24.39 43.66 -0.83
CA GLY A 113 -24.31 43.52 -2.29
C GLY A 113 -25.64 43.21 -3.02
N LEU A 114 -26.72 42.84 -2.30
CA LEU A 114 -27.99 42.46 -2.90
C LEU A 114 -28.93 43.65 -3.17
N SER A 115 -29.53 43.68 -4.37
CA SER A 115 -30.52 44.68 -4.76
C SER A 115 -31.58 44.05 -5.70
N PRO A 116 -32.86 43.96 -5.30
CA PRO A 116 -33.42 44.35 -4.01
C PRO A 116 -32.89 43.49 -2.84
N GLN A 117 -33.00 44.02 -1.63
CA GLN A 117 -32.73 43.27 -0.39
C GLN A 117 -33.75 42.13 -0.24
N PRO A 118 -33.35 40.95 0.28
CA PRO A 118 -34.26 39.82 0.47
C PRO A 118 -35.32 40.14 1.53
N GLU A 119 -36.58 39.88 1.20
CA GLU A 119 -37.73 40.22 2.08
C GLU A 119 -37.90 39.24 3.25
N ASP A 120 -37.44 38.00 3.12
CA ASP A 120 -37.51 36.96 4.16
C ASP A 120 -36.30 36.00 4.14
N SER A 121 -36.27 35.07 5.10
CA SER A 121 -35.21 34.07 5.25
C SER A 121 -35.19 33.02 4.14
N THR A 122 -36.33 32.75 3.48
CA THR A 122 -36.39 31.81 2.35
C THR A 122 -35.77 32.44 1.11
N GLU A 123 -36.05 33.71 0.81
CA GLU A 123 -35.46 34.38 -0.35
C GLU A 123 -33.96 34.63 -0.15
N LEU A 124 -33.50 34.96 1.06
CA LEU A 124 -32.07 35.01 1.37
C LEU A 124 -31.40 33.64 1.17
N ALA A 125 -32.03 32.54 1.60
CA ALA A 125 -31.53 31.19 1.38
C ALA A 125 -31.43 30.84 -0.11
N ARG A 126 -32.45 31.16 -0.92
CA ARG A 126 -32.41 30.97 -2.39
C ARG A 126 -31.33 31.81 -3.04
N GLN A 127 -31.11 33.05 -2.60
CA GLN A 127 -30.08 33.92 -3.17
C GLN A 127 -28.67 33.43 -2.82
N LEU A 128 -28.44 32.93 -1.60
CA LEU A 128 -27.20 32.26 -1.21
C LEU A 128 -26.92 31.00 -2.04
N VAL A 129 -27.96 30.23 -2.41
CA VAL A 129 -27.82 29.07 -3.31
C VAL A 129 -27.56 29.50 -4.76
N ARG A 130 -28.30 30.49 -5.28
CA ARG A 130 -28.11 31.02 -6.65
C ARG A 130 -26.72 31.61 -6.87
N GLN A 131 -26.13 32.24 -5.85
CA GLN A 131 -24.75 32.75 -5.90
C GLN A 131 -23.70 31.71 -5.45
N GLN A 132 -24.08 30.44 -5.30
CA GLN A 132 -23.21 29.31 -4.95
C GLN A 132 -22.47 29.43 -3.60
N SER A 133 -22.89 30.36 -2.73
CA SER A 133 -22.41 30.50 -1.35
C SER A 133 -22.91 29.37 -0.45
N LEU A 134 -24.04 28.74 -0.80
CA LEU A 134 -24.58 27.55 -0.16
C LEU A 134 -25.03 26.52 -1.22
N THR A 135 -25.04 25.25 -0.83
CA THR A 135 -25.74 24.18 -1.57
C THR A 135 -27.23 24.16 -1.20
N PRO A 136 -28.11 23.59 -2.05
CA PRO A 136 -29.51 23.38 -1.72
C PRO A 136 -29.70 22.60 -0.40
N TYR A 137 -28.87 21.58 -0.15
CA TYR A 137 -28.89 20.79 1.09
C TYR A 137 -28.56 21.63 2.34
N GLN A 138 -27.45 22.39 2.31
CA GLN A 138 -27.06 23.27 3.41
C GLN A 138 -28.15 24.32 3.69
N ALA A 139 -28.70 24.93 2.64
CA ALA A 139 -29.80 25.88 2.78
C ALA A 139 -31.01 25.20 3.44
N ALA A 140 -31.46 24.04 2.95
CA ALA A 140 -32.60 23.31 3.50
C ALA A 140 -32.44 22.92 4.98
N GLU A 141 -31.26 22.49 5.42
CA GLU A 141 -31.01 22.14 6.84
C GLU A 141 -30.91 23.39 7.72
N VAL A 142 -30.28 24.49 7.27
CA VAL A 142 -30.27 25.79 7.99
C VAL A 142 -31.69 26.36 8.10
N CYS A 143 -32.49 26.28 7.03
CA CYS A 143 -33.90 26.67 7.00
C CYS A 143 -34.79 25.92 8.02
N GLN A 144 -34.34 24.74 8.46
CA GLN A 144 -34.99 23.87 9.46
C GLN A 144 -34.38 24.01 10.87
N GLY A 145 -33.37 24.86 11.08
CA GLY A 145 -32.68 25.01 12.37
C GLY A 145 -31.77 23.83 12.73
N LYS A 146 -31.18 23.18 11.72
CA LYS A 146 -30.24 22.07 11.86
C LYS A 146 -28.82 22.48 11.42
N GLN A 147 -28.31 23.56 12.02
CA GLN A 147 -26.93 24.01 11.78
C GLN A 147 -25.88 23.01 12.31
N ASP A 148 -26.23 22.26 13.37
CA ASP A 148 -25.33 21.31 14.02
C ASP A 148 -25.12 20.07 13.14
N GLY A 149 -23.92 19.93 12.56
CA GLY A 149 -23.55 18.82 11.68
C GLY A 149 -23.38 19.17 10.21
N LEU A 150 -23.36 20.47 9.84
CA LEU A 150 -22.99 20.93 8.49
C LEU A 150 -21.47 21.11 8.30
N VAL A 151 -20.70 21.14 9.40
CA VAL A 151 -19.23 21.19 9.38
C VAL A 151 -18.67 20.26 10.46
N TYR A 152 -17.67 19.44 10.10
CA TYR A 152 -16.92 18.57 11.00
C TYR A 152 -15.42 18.85 10.79
N GLY A 153 -14.78 19.59 11.69
CA GLY A 153 -13.38 20.02 11.51
C GLY A 153 -13.14 20.75 10.17
N ASP A 154 -12.23 20.23 9.34
CA ASP A 154 -11.92 20.75 7.99
C ASP A 154 -12.93 20.29 6.91
N TYR A 155 -13.92 19.45 7.24
CA TYR A 155 -14.90 18.90 6.30
C TYR A 155 -16.22 19.67 6.33
N VAL A 156 -16.62 20.25 5.20
CA VAL A 156 -17.91 20.92 5.02
C VAL A 156 -18.89 20.00 4.32
N VAL A 157 -20.05 19.74 4.90
CA VAL A 157 -21.11 18.94 4.26
C VAL A 157 -21.69 19.70 3.08
N LEU A 158 -21.59 19.11 1.89
CA LEU A 158 -22.20 19.60 0.65
C LEU A 158 -23.59 18.98 0.43
N ASP A 159 -23.74 17.69 0.70
CA ASP A 159 -24.99 16.97 0.47
C ASP A 159 -25.05 15.67 1.30
N LYS A 160 -26.22 15.04 1.39
CA LYS A 160 -26.45 13.77 2.07
C LYS A 160 -26.66 12.64 1.06
N LEU A 161 -25.68 11.75 0.97
CA LEU A 161 -25.68 10.61 0.03
C LEU A 161 -26.54 9.44 0.51
N GLY A 162 -26.70 9.25 1.83
CA GLY A 162 -27.54 8.17 2.35
C GLY A 162 -27.61 8.06 3.86
N ALA A 163 -28.43 7.11 4.33
CA ALA A 163 -28.53 6.73 5.74
C ALA A 163 -28.85 5.23 5.85
N GLY A 164 -28.17 4.54 6.76
CA GLY A 164 -28.32 3.10 7.01
C GLY A 164 -28.27 2.74 8.50
N GLY A 165 -28.21 1.44 8.79
CA GLY A 165 -28.22 0.93 10.18
C GLY A 165 -27.02 1.39 11.02
N MET A 166 -25.83 1.46 10.42
CA MET A 166 -24.59 1.83 11.14
C MET A 166 -24.22 3.32 11.05
N GLY A 167 -24.89 4.13 10.23
CA GLY A 167 -24.43 5.50 10.00
C GLY A 167 -25.22 6.33 8.98
N GLN A 168 -24.81 7.58 8.82
CA GLN A 168 -25.21 8.48 7.74
C GLN A 168 -24.00 8.76 6.83
N VAL A 169 -24.21 8.95 5.53
CA VAL A 169 -23.13 9.23 4.57
C VAL A 169 -23.39 10.58 3.91
N PHE A 170 -22.38 11.44 3.92
CA PHE A 170 -22.43 12.79 3.37
C PHE A 170 -21.38 12.98 2.27
N LYS A 171 -21.71 13.76 1.24
CA LYS A 171 -20.74 14.35 0.31
C LYS A 171 -20.15 15.56 1.02
N VAL A 172 -18.83 15.62 1.19
CA VAL A 172 -18.19 16.71 1.93
C VAL A 172 -17.00 17.28 1.17
N TYR A 173 -16.76 18.57 1.32
CA TYR A 173 -15.57 19.25 0.82
C TYR A 173 -14.53 19.37 1.93
N HIS A 174 -13.32 18.85 1.71
CA HIS A 174 -12.22 19.00 2.66
C HIS A 174 -11.44 20.29 2.36
N ARG A 175 -11.73 21.35 3.15
CA ARG A 175 -11.25 22.73 2.95
C ARG A 175 -9.74 22.81 2.69
N ARG A 176 -8.94 22.04 3.45
CA ARG A 176 -7.47 22.09 3.39
C ARG A 176 -6.84 21.37 2.18
N MET A 177 -7.42 20.25 1.73
CA MET A 177 -6.88 19.47 0.58
C MET A 177 -7.59 19.81 -0.73
N LYS A 178 -8.58 20.71 -0.70
CA LYS A 178 -9.36 21.17 -1.85
C LYS A 178 -9.94 20.03 -2.70
N ARG A 179 -10.55 19.04 -2.04
CA ARG A 179 -11.17 17.87 -2.70
C ARG A 179 -12.50 17.49 -2.07
N VAL A 180 -13.38 16.91 -2.88
CA VAL A 180 -14.61 16.26 -2.42
C VAL A 180 -14.31 14.84 -1.96
N VAL A 181 -14.89 14.42 -0.85
CA VAL A 181 -14.78 13.08 -0.24
C VAL A 181 -16.15 12.67 0.33
N ALA A 182 -16.36 11.37 0.56
CA ALA A 182 -17.53 10.88 1.26
C ALA A 182 -17.21 10.75 2.76
N LEU A 183 -18.15 11.15 3.63
CA LEU A 183 -18.00 11.12 5.08
C LEU A 183 -19.09 10.23 5.67
N LYS A 184 -18.70 9.04 6.12
CA LYS A 184 -19.59 8.10 6.81
C LYS A 184 -19.50 8.38 8.31
N ILE A 185 -20.62 8.70 8.95
CA ILE A 185 -20.70 9.14 10.35
C ILE A 185 -21.51 8.13 11.16
N LEU A 186 -20.96 7.66 12.27
CA LEU A 186 -21.65 6.78 13.22
C LEU A 186 -22.78 7.56 13.92
N ARG A 187 -24.00 7.02 13.92
CA ARG A 187 -25.15 7.69 14.53
C ARG A 187 -24.96 7.86 16.05
N PRO A 188 -25.45 8.96 16.67
CA PRO A 188 -25.29 9.19 18.12
C PRO A 188 -25.87 8.11 19.03
N ASP A 189 -26.94 7.44 18.61
CA ASP A 189 -27.52 6.31 19.35
C ASP A 189 -26.62 5.06 19.29
N ALA A 190 -26.04 4.76 18.13
CA ALA A 190 -25.06 3.69 17.96
C ALA A 190 -23.72 3.99 18.66
N ALA A 191 -23.26 5.25 18.68
CA ALA A 191 -22.04 5.69 19.34
C ALA A 191 -22.02 5.42 20.86
N SER A 192 -23.20 5.30 21.50
CA SER A 192 -23.32 4.90 22.91
C SER A 192 -22.90 3.44 23.17
N SER A 193 -22.81 2.60 22.14
CA SER A 193 -22.38 1.21 22.23
C SER A 193 -20.91 1.05 21.86
N ALA A 194 -20.08 0.72 22.86
CA ALA A 194 -18.66 0.42 22.64
C ALA A 194 -18.43 -0.70 21.60
N GLN A 195 -19.37 -1.66 21.46
CA GLN A 195 -19.28 -2.67 20.40
C GLN A 195 -19.55 -2.12 19.00
N ALA A 196 -20.44 -1.13 18.86
CA ALA A 196 -20.71 -0.50 17.58
C ALA A 196 -19.54 0.41 17.15
N VAL A 197 -18.97 1.18 18.08
CA VAL A 197 -17.76 1.98 17.85
C VAL A 197 -16.58 1.10 17.41
N VAL A 198 -16.32 -0.02 18.10
CA VAL A 198 -15.25 -0.96 17.72
C VAL A 198 -15.50 -1.62 16.36
N ARG A 199 -16.75 -1.93 16.00
CA ARG A 199 -17.08 -2.43 14.64
C ARG A 199 -16.82 -1.37 13.58
N PHE A 200 -17.25 -0.13 13.81
CA PHE A 200 -17.06 1.00 12.91
C PHE A 200 -15.57 1.33 12.69
N GLN A 201 -14.75 1.30 13.75
CA GLN A 201 -13.30 1.45 13.66
C GLN A 201 -12.65 0.30 12.87
N ARG A 202 -13.00 -0.96 13.15
CA ARG A 202 -12.50 -2.13 12.41
C ARG A 202 -12.85 -2.10 10.91
N GLU A 203 -14.04 -1.61 10.56
CA GLU A 203 -14.45 -1.41 9.16
C GLU A 203 -13.56 -0.37 8.46
N GLY A 204 -13.28 0.76 9.13
CA GLY A 204 -12.34 1.77 8.65
C GLY A 204 -10.90 1.25 8.50
N GLU A 205 -10.39 0.51 9.48
CA GLU A 205 -9.07 -0.13 9.43
C GLU A 205 -8.95 -1.17 8.30
N ALA A 206 -10.00 -1.96 8.06
CA ALA A 206 -10.03 -2.92 6.96
C ALA A 206 -10.04 -2.22 5.60
N ALA A 207 -10.88 -1.19 5.43
CA ALA A 207 -10.94 -0.41 4.19
C ALA A 207 -9.63 0.37 3.91
N ALA A 208 -8.96 0.90 4.94
CA ALA A 208 -7.71 1.66 4.79
C ALA A 208 -6.51 0.81 4.35
N ARG A 209 -6.57 -0.52 4.51
CA ARG A 209 -5.56 -1.45 3.98
C ARG A 209 -5.69 -1.70 2.48
N LEU A 210 -6.86 -1.41 1.90
CA LEU A 210 -7.19 -1.78 0.52
C LEU A 210 -7.02 -0.58 -0.41
N THR A 211 -6.27 -0.75 -1.49
CA THR A 211 -6.17 0.26 -2.56
C THR A 211 -6.26 -0.41 -3.92
N HIS A 212 -7.45 -0.37 -4.51
CA HIS A 212 -7.76 -1.07 -5.75
C HIS A 212 -8.80 -0.28 -6.57
N PRO A 213 -8.70 -0.21 -7.92
CA PRO A 213 -9.65 0.55 -8.74
C PRO A 213 -11.12 0.22 -8.48
N ASN A 214 -11.42 -1.07 -8.26
CA ASN A 214 -12.77 -1.56 -7.97
C ASN A 214 -13.14 -1.63 -6.47
N ILE A 215 -12.43 -0.92 -5.58
CA ILE A 215 -12.79 -0.77 -4.16
C ILE A 215 -12.80 0.71 -3.81
N VAL A 216 -13.74 1.15 -2.98
CA VAL A 216 -13.76 2.53 -2.46
C VAL A 216 -12.63 2.71 -1.44
N THR A 217 -11.72 3.62 -1.72
CA THR A 217 -10.54 3.87 -0.88
C THR A 217 -10.93 4.61 0.40
N ALA A 218 -10.48 4.13 1.57
CA ALA A 218 -10.55 4.92 2.81
C ALA A 218 -9.31 5.80 2.96
N TYR A 219 -9.51 7.08 3.27
CA TYR A 219 -8.44 8.08 3.41
C TYR A 219 -8.07 8.36 4.87
N ASP A 220 -9.02 8.31 5.79
CA ASP A 220 -8.83 8.72 7.18
C ASP A 220 -9.98 8.21 8.06
N ALA A 221 -9.75 8.02 9.36
CA ALA A 221 -10.76 7.66 10.35
C ALA A 221 -10.54 8.48 11.62
N ARG A 222 -11.57 9.22 12.07
CA ARG A 222 -11.44 10.23 13.13
C ARG A 222 -12.56 10.17 14.14
N GLU A 223 -12.29 10.79 15.28
CA GLU A 223 -13.27 11.19 16.27
C GLU A 223 -13.08 12.70 16.52
N ASP A 224 -14.16 13.47 16.44
CA ASP A 224 -14.16 14.88 16.84
C ASP A 224 -15.44 15.19 17.61
N LEU A 225 -15.32 15.92 18.73
CA LEU A 225 -16.41 16.25 19.65
C LEU A 225 -17.32 15.05 20.07
N GLY A 226 -16.80 13.83 20.08
CA GLY A 226 -17.55 12.59 20.37
C GLY A 226 -18.33 12.00 19.19
N VAL A 227 -18.12 12.52 17.97
CA VAL A 227 -18.66 12.01 16.72
C VAL A 227 -17.57 11.21 16.00
N HIS A 228 -17.79 9.92 15.78
CA HIS A 228 -16.88 9.07 15.00
C HIS A 228 -17.25 9.12 13.51
N TYR A 229 -16.26 9.33 12.64
CA TYR A 229 -16.45 9.37 11.20
C TYR A 229 -15.29 8.77 10.40
N LEU A 230 -15.63 8.22 9.24
CA LEU A 230 -14.73 7.60 8.27
C LEU A 230 -14.76 8.42 6.98
N VAL A 231 -13.58 8.80 6.50
CA VAL A 231 -13.37 9.61 5.30
C VAL A 231 -13.03 8.68 4.14
N LEU A 232 -13.89 8.66 3.12
CA LEU A 232 -13.85 7.75 1.99
C LEU A 232 -13.68 8.52 0.67
N GLU A 233 -13.21 7.84 -0.35
CA GLU A 233 -13.32 8.26 -1.75
C GLU A 233 -14.79 8.57 -2.09
N TYR A 234 -15.04 9.78 -2.60
CA TYR A 234 -16.33 10.10 -3.20
C TYR A 234 -16.36 9.52 -4.61
N VAL A 235 -17.29 8.60 -4.85
CA VAL A 235 -17.54 7.99 -6.16
C VAL A 235 -18.74 8.68 -6.78
N ASP A 236 -18.54 9.34 -7.92
CA ASP A 236 -19.60 10.03 -8.63
C ASP A 236 -20.34 9.03 -9.52
N GLY A 237 -21.49 8.53 -9.04
CA GLY A 237 -22.14 7.36 -9.60
C GLY A 237 -23.44 6.96 -8.90
N THR A 238 -23.95 5.77 -9.21
CA THR A 238 -25.15 5.20 -8.58
C THR A 238 -24.94 3.73 -8.23
N ASP A 239 -25.64 3.24 -7.20
CA ASP A 239 -25.56 1.82 -6.84
C ASP A 239 -26.34 0.94 -7.84
N LEU A 240 -25.88 -0.30 -8.03
CA LEU A 240 -26.50 -1.22 -8.99
C LEU A 240 -27.94 -1.63 -8.59
N SER A 241 -28.36 -1.48 -7.33
CA SER A 241 -29.78 -1.68 -6.98
C SER A 241 -30.65 -0.54 -7.50
N SER A 242 -30.21 0.70 -7.35
CA SER A 242 -30.90 1.88 -7.87
C SER A 242 -30.95 1.90 -9.40
N LEU A 243 -29.85 1.52 -10.06
CA LEU A 243 -29.79 1.37 -11.52
C LEU A 243 -30.86 0.38 -12.04
N VAL A 244 -30.93 -0.82 -11.47
CA VAL A 244 -31.91 -1.85 -11.87
C VAL A 244 -33.35 -1.47 -11.53
N LYS A 245 -33.58 -0.76 -10.41
CA LYS A 245 -34.92 -0.24 -10.05
C LYS A 245 -35.40 0.83 -11.04
N ARG A 246 -34.50 1.66 -11.56
CA ARG A 246 -34.82 2.75 -12.50
C ARG A 246 -34.98 2.26 -13.93
N ASN A 247 -34.06 1.40 -14.39
CA ASN A 247 -33.95 1.03 -15.81
C ASN A 247 -34.50 -0.38 -16.11
N GLY A 248 -34.83 -1.16 -15.09
CA GLY A 248 -35.13 -2.59 -15.23
C GLY A 248 -33.86 -3.46 -15.26
N PRO A 249 -33.98 -4.75 -15.59
CA PRO A 249 -32.86 -5.67 -15.62
C PRO A 249 -31.82 -5.29 -16.69
N LEU A 250 -30.53 -5.42 -16.37
CA LEU A 250 -29.43 -5.01 -17.25
C LEU A 250 -29.25 -5.98 -18.44
N PRO A 251 -28.70 -5.53 -19.59
CA PRO A 251 -28.20 -6.42 -20.63
C PRO A 251 -27.21 -7.46 -20.07
N VAL A 252 -27.19 -8.67 -20.65
CA VAL A 252 -26.36 -9.78 -20.13
C VAL A 252 -24.88 -9.38 -20.06
N ALA A 253 -24.34 -8.78 -21.12
CA ALA A 253 -22.96 -8.29 -21.17
C ALA A 253 -22.64 -7.26 -20.07
N ALA A 254 -23.51 -6.27 -19.85
CA ALA A 254 -23.34 -5.25 -18.82
C ALA A 254 -23.42 -5.85 -17.39
N ALA A 255 -24.31 -6.81 -17.16
CA ALA A 255 -24.40 -7.52 -15.89
C ALA A 255 -23.15 -8.38 -15.62
N VAL A 256 -22.62 -9.06 -16.64
CA VAL A 256 -21.38 -9.85 -16.54
C VAL A 256 -20.18 -8.96 -16.27
N ASP A 257 -20.02 -7.84 -16.99
CA ASP A 257 -18.92 -6.91 -16.76
C ASP A 257 -18.94 -6.31 -15.34
N CYS A 258 -20.10 -5.85 -14.85
CA CYS A 258 -20.25 -5.36 -13.48
C CYS A 258 -19.80 -6.40 -12.42
N ILE A 259 -20.10 -7.68 -12.65
CA ILE A 259 -19.72 -8.77 -11.76
C ILE A 259 -18.23 -9.12 -11.88
N ILE A 260 -17.63 -9.07 -13.07
CA ILE A 260 -16.18 -9.20 -13.27
C ILE A 260 -15.44 -8.09 -12.53
N GLN A 261 -15.87 -6.84 -12.67
CA GLN A 261 -15.28 -5.69 -11.99
C GLN A 261 -15.36 -5.82 -10.46
N ALA A 262 -16.53 -6.20 -9.92
CA ALA A 262 -16.69 -6.47 -8.48
C ALA A 262 -15.83 -7.66 -8.00
N ALA A 263 -15.76 -8.73 -8.79
CA ALA A 263 -14.95 -9.92 -8.50
C ALA A 263 -13.44 -9.61 -8.52
N ARG A 264 -12.95 -8.71 -9.38
CA ARG A 264 -11.54 -8.23 -9.33
C ARG A 264 -11.24 -7.50 -8.03
N GLY A 265 -12.18 -6.68 -7.54
CA GLY A 265 -12.09 -6.08 -6.20
C GLY A 265 -12.00 -7.14 -5.10
N LEU A 266 -12.82 -8.18 -5.17
CA LEU A 266 -12.85 -9.26 -4.17
C LEU A 266 -11.63 -10.19 -4.23
N GLU A 267 -11.08 -10.51 -5.42
CA GLU A 267 -9.80 -11.25 -5.54
C GLU A 267 -8.70 -10.52 -4.76
N TYR A 268 -8.62 -9.19 -4.90
CA TYR A 268 -7.66 -8.36 -4.19
C TYR A 268 -7.93 -8.31 -2.68
N ALA A 269 -9.17 -8.06 -2.25
CA ALA A 269 -9.52 -8.01 -0.82
C ALA A 269 -9.26 -9.34 -0.11
N HIS A 270 -9.59 -10.47 -0.75
CA HIS A 270 -9.29 -11.81 -0.24
C HIS A 270 -7.79 -12.08 -0.14
N GLY A 271 -7.00 -11.54 -1.08
CA GLY A 271 -5.53 -11.58 -1.05
C GLY A 271 -4.92 -10.87 0.16
N GLU A 272 -5.54 -9.76 0.60
CA GLU A 272 -5.18 -9.02 1.81
C GLU A 272 -5.82 -9.58 3.10
N GLY A 273 -6.50 -10.74 3.03
CA GLY A 273 -7.12 -11.42 4.16
C GLY A 273 -8.43 -10.78 4.65
N VAL A 274 -9.11 -10.01 3.80
CA VAL A 274 -10.37 -9.32 4.08
C VAL A 274 -11.51 -9.99 3.31
N VAL A 275 -12.42 -10.65 4.03
CA VAL A 275 -13.68 -11.22 3.47
C VAL A 275 -14.83 -10.23 3.72
N HIS A 276 -15.62 -9.91 2.71
CA HIS A 276 -16.59 -8.82 2.77
C HIS A 276 -17.90 -9.20 3.48
N ARG A 277 -18.44 -10.38 3.19
CA ARG A 277 -19.65 -10.99 3.81
C ARG A 277 -20.99 -10.28 3.59
N ASP A 278 -21.03 -9.16 2.88
CA ASP A 278 -22.26 -8.37 2.61
C ASP A 278 -22.30 -7.85 1.16
N ILE A 279 -21.96 -8.72 0.19
CA ILE A 279 -22.04 -8.37 -1.23
C ILE A 279 -23.51 -8.37 -1.69
N LYS A 280 -23.95 -7.23 -2.22
CA LYS A 280 -25.29 -7.00 -2.77
C LYS A 280 -25.25 -5.83 -3.77
N PRO A 281 -26.23 -5.69 -4.67
CA PRO A 281 -26.25 -4.61 -5.67
C PRO A 281 -26.16 -3.19 -5.06
N GLY A 282 -26.66 -2.99 -3.83
CA GLY A 282 -26.57 -1.70 -3.13
C GLY A 282 -25.18 -1.35 -2.57
N ASN A 283 -24.27 -2.32 -2.47
CA ASN A 283 -22.88 -2.12 -2.04
C ASN A 283 -21.91 -2.09 -3.24
N LEU A 284 -22.43 -1.99 -4.47
CA LEU A 284 -21.65 -1.87 -5.70
C LEU A 284 -22.05 -0.56 -6.39
N LEU A 285 -21.16 0.44 -6.39
CA LEU A 285 -21.36 1.69 -7.11
C LEU A 285 -20.81 1.56 -8.53
N LEU A 286 -21.58 2.02 -9.52
CA LEU A 286 -21.12 2.25 -10.88
C LEU A 286 -20.88 3.75 -11.07
N ASP A 287 -19.64 4.14 -11.37
CA ASP A 287 -19.26 5.53 -11.60
C ASP A 287 -19.52 6.00 -13.04
N THR A 288 -19.43 7.32 -13.26
CA THR A 288 -19.64 7.96 -14.57
C THR A 288 -18.63 7.55 -15.66
N SER A 289 -17.55 6.85 -15.30
CA SER A 289 -16.57 6.27 -16.25
C SER A 289 -16.88 4.81 -16.61
N GLY A 290 -17.93 4.22 -16.02
CA GLY A 290 -18.30 2.82 -16.20
C GLY A 290 -17.58 1.85 -15.25
N ALA A 291 -16.84 2.35 -14.25
CA ALA A 291 -16.13 1.49 -13.31
C ALA A 291 -17.01 1.12 -12.11
N VAL A 292 -16.99 -0.15 -11.72
CA VAL A 292 -17.68 -0.64 -10.52
C VAL A 292 -16.75 -0.62 -9.32
N LYS A 293 -17.18 0.01 -8.22
CA LYS A 293 -16.48 0.10 -6.95
C LYS A 293 -17.28 -0.55 -5.82
N VAL A 294 -16.64 -1.45 -5.10
CA VAL A 294 -17.20 -2.13 -3.91
C VAL A 294 -17.14 -1.19 -2.70
N LEU A 295 -18.30 -0.93 -2.09
CA LEU A 295 -18.50 -0.16 -0.85
C LEU A 295 -18.50 -1.07 0.39
N ASP A 296 -18.41 -0.45 1.58
CA ASP A 296 -18.86 -1.02 2.86
C ASP A 296 -18.32 -2.43 3.16
N MET A 297 -17.02 -2.54 3.48
CA MET A 297 -16.36 -3.74 4.01
C MET A 297 -16.87 -4.17 5.42
N GLY A 298 -18.09 -3.80 5.77
CA GLY A 298 -18.73 -4.07 7.05
C GLY A 298 -18.88 -5.57 7.29
N LEU A 299 -18.46 -6.01 8.48
CA LEU A 299 -18.32 -7.42 8.92
C LEU A 299 -17.04 -8.15 8.45
N ALA A 300 -16.09 -7.44 7.83
CA ALA A 300 -14.72 -7.93 7.70
C ALA A 300 -14.12 -8.32 9.07
N ARG A 301 -13.82 -9.61 9.24
CA ARG A 301 -12.88 -10.07 10.28
C ARG A 301 -11.56 -10.37 9.59
N LEU A 302 -10.49 -9.75 10.06
CA LEU A 302 -9.14 -10.23 9.83
C LEU A 302 -9.01 -11.64 10.41
N GLU A 303 -8.82 -12.65 9.57
CA GLU A 303 -8.90 -14.08 9.96
C GLU A 303 -7.76 -14.56 10.90
N LYS A 304 -6.83 -13.68 11.28
CA LYS A 304 -5.57 -14.05 11.97
C LYS A 304 -5.48 -13.68 13.47
N LEU A 305 -6.48 -13.06 14.11
CA LEU A 305 -6.34 -12.49 15.47
C LEU A 305 -7.49 -12.75 16.47
N GLU A 306 -8.12 -13.92 16.50
CA GLU A 306 -9.02 -14.28 17.62
C GLU A 306 -8.74 -15.70 18.16
N HIS A 307 -8.01 -15.76 19.28
CA HIS A 307 -7.80 -16.95 20.12
C HIS A 307 -8.35 -16.72 21.54
N ASP A 308 -9.45 -15.96 21.67
CA ASP A 308 -10.04 -15.63 22.97
C ASP A 308 -11.54 -15.98 23.06
N ASN A 309 -11.88 -16.83 24.02
CA ASN A 309 -13.20 -17.48 24.15
C ASN A 309 -14.17 -16.65 25.02
N THR A 310 -14.51 -15.42 24.61
CA THR A 310 -15.38 -14.54 25.41
C THR A 310 -16.38 -13.69 24.61
N SER A 311 -17.45 -14.31 24.09
CA SER A 311 -18.85 -13.85 24.36
C SER A 311 -19.91 -14.60 23.55
N VAL A 312 -21.02 -14.91 24.24
CA VAL A 312 -22.26 -15.40 23.63
C VAL A 312 -23.06 -14.18 23.15
N GLN A 313 -23.37 -14.11 21.86
CA GLN A 313 -24.39 -13.17 21.37
C GLN A 313 -25.77 -13.82 21.54
N THR A 314 -26.66 -13.15 22.23
CA THR A 314 -28.06 -13.57 22.38
C THR A 314 -28.85 -13.27 21.11
N GLU A 315 -29.74 -14.19 20.72
CA GLU A 315 -30.55 -14.22 19.48
C GLU A 315 -31.48 -13.01 19.24
N ALA A 316 -31.48 -12.00 20.12
CA ALA A 316 -32.44 -10.89 20.13
C ALA A 316 -32.05 -9.67 19.29
N GLU A 317 -30.81 -9.56 18.80
CA GLU A 317 -30.32 -8.39 18.05
C GLU A 317 -30.63 -8.43 16.54
N ILE A 318 -30.88 -9.61 15.96
CA ILE A 318 -31.09 -9.78 14.50
C ILE A 318 -32.45 -9.19 14.04
N THR A 319 -33.38 -8.93 14.96
CA THR A 319 -34.80 -8.65 14.69
C THR A 319 -35.26 -7.20 14.84
N ARG A 320 -34.36 -6.20 14.80
CA ARG A 320 -34.74 -4.78 15.01
C ARG A 320 -34.31 -3.76 13.96
N ASP A 321 -33.53 -4.13 12.94
CA ASP A 321 -33.15 -3.21 11.86
C ASP A 321 -33.94 -3.48 10.57
N ASP A 322 -34.63 -2.46 10.05
CA ASP A 322 -35.31 -2.54 8.75
C ASP A 322 -34.33 -2.81 7.57
N SER A 323 -33.04 -2.51 7.75
CA SER A 323 -31.98 -2.85 6.79
C SER A 323 -31.63 -4.35 6.74
N ALA A 324 -31.95 -5.13 7.78
CA ALA A 324 -31.71 -6.57 7.81
C ALA A 324 -32.64 -7.35 6.85
N LEU A 325 -33.82 -6.78 6.52
CA LEU A 325 -34.83 -7.41 5.66
C LEU A 325 -34.38 -7.62 4.20
N GLY A 326 -33.52 -6.74 3.68
CA GLY A 326 -33.00 -6.81 2.31
C GLY A 326 -31.67 -7.55 2.14
N THR A 327 -30.91 -7.72 3.23
CA THR A 327 -29.58 -8.35 3.19
C THR A 327 -29.66 -9.88 3.08
N VAL A 328 -30.74 -10.49 3.56
CA VAL A 328 -30.94 -11.95 3.52
C VAL A 328 -31.04 -12.52 2.10
N ASP A 329 -31.46 -11.72 1.11
CA ASP A 329 -31.56 -12.14 -0.30
C ASP A 329 -30.22 -12.49 -0.97
N TYR A 330 -29.11 -12.10 -0.35
CA TYR A 330 -27.75 -12.30 -0.85
C TYR A 330 -26.90 -13.16 0.10
N MET A 331 -27.47 -13.59 1.24
CA MET A 331 -26.75 -14.31 2.29
C MET A 331 -26.40 -15.74 1.88
N ALA A 332 -25.16 -16.16 2.11
CA ALA A 332 -24.73 -17.52 1.81
C ALA A 332 -25.33 -18.55 2.79
N PRO A 333 -25.56 -19.81 2.36
CA PRO A 333 -26.18 -20.85 3.19
C PRO A 333 -25.45 -21.10 4.52
N GLU A 334 -24.13 -21.00 4.52
CA GLU A 334 -23.26 -21.12 5.68
C GLU A 334 -23.39 -19.93 6.65
N GLN A 335 -23.51 -18.70 6.16
CA GLN A 335 -23.74 -17.51 7.00
C GLN A 335 -25.08 -17.60 7.74
N ALA A 336 -26.10 -18.18 7.12
CA ALA A 336 -27.40 -18.43 7.73
C ALA A 336 -27.40 -19.58 8.76
N ARG A 337 -26.30 -20.33 8.89
CA ARG A 337 -26.12 -21.40 9.90
C ARG A 337 -25.18 -20.96 11.02
N ASP A 338 -24.05 -20.34 10.66
CA ASP A 338 -23.07 -19.79 11.59
C ASP A 338 -22.40 -18.56 10.96
N THR A 339 -22.76 -17.38 11.47
CA THR A 339 -22.22 -16.10 11.01
C THR A 339 -20.74 -15.91 11.36
N LYS A 340 -20.15 -16.73 12.23
CA LYS A 340 -18.80 -16.53 12.76
C LYS A 340 -17.69 -17.14 11.90
N HIS A 341 -18.01 -18.09 11.01
CA HIS A 341 -17.02 -18.92 10.29
C HIS A 341 -17.17 -18.91 8.75
N ALA A 342 -17.86 -17.93 8.17
CA ALA A 342 -17.99 -17.80 6.72
C ALA A 342 -16.69 -17.25 6.08
N ASP A 343 -16.08 -18.04 5.18
CA ASP A 343 -14.86 -17.68 4.44
C ASP A 343 -15.16 -16.96 3.11
N ALA A 344 -14.10 -16.67 2.33
CA ALA A 344 -14.12 -16.04 1.01
C ALA A 344 -15.17 -16.59 0.02
N ARG A 345 -15.56 -17.87 0.14
CA ARG A 345 -16.56 -18.49 -0.74
C ARG A 345 -17.97 -17.94 -0.50
N ALA A 346 -18.26 -17.33 0.65
CA ALA A 346 -19.53 -16.66 0.89
C ALA A 346 -19.74 -15.49 -0.09
N ASP A 347 -18.72 -14.67 -0.32
CA ASP A 347 -18.78 -13.54 -1.25
C ASP A 347 -19.07 -13.99 -2.69
N ILE A 348 -18.57 -15.16 -3.09
CA ILE A 348 -18.87 -15.79 -4.39
C ILE A 348 -20.36 -16.14 -4.53
N TYR A 349 -20.99 -16.65 -3.47
CA TYR A 349 -22.43 -16.94 -3.47
C TYR A 349 -23.24 -15.65 -3.55
N SER A 350 -22.84 -14.63 -2.77
CA SER A 350 -23.47 -13.31 -2.75
C SER A 350 -23.33 -12.53 -4.06
N LEU A 351 -22.18 -12.65 -4.75
CA LEU A 351 -22.01 -12.20 -6.14
C LEU A 351 -22.97 -12.92 -7.08
N GLY A 352 -23.19 -14.22 -6.89
CA GLY A 352 -24.15 -15.00 -7.69
C GLY A 352 -25.58 -14.51 -7.51
N CYS A 353 -26.01 -14.26 -6.27
CA CYS A 353 -27.30 -13.64 -5.97
C CYS A 353 -27.41 -12.23 -6.56
N THR A 354 -26.32 -11.46 -6.57
CA THR A 354 -26.23 -10.14 -7.19
C THR A 354 -26.41 -10.24 -8.71
N LEU A 355 -25.68 -11.13 -9.39
CA LEU A 355 -25.81 -11.40 -10.84
C LEU A 355 -27.25 -11.74 -11.25
N HIS A 356 -27.93 -12.63 -10.51
CA HIS A 356 -29.35 -12.93 -10.75
C HIS A 356 -30.23 -11.68 -10.64
N TYR A 357 -30.01 -10.84 -9.64
CA TYR A 357 -30.77 -9.60 -9.47
C TYR A 357 -30.50 -8.62 -10.63
N LEU A 358 -29.25 -8.46 -11.08
CA LEU A 358 -28.92 -7.61 -12.24
C LEU A 358 -29.62 -8.11 -13.51
N LEU A 359 -29.66 -9.44 -13.73
CA LEU A 359 -30.25 -10.06 -14.91
C LEU A 359 -31.77 -10.12 -14.91
N THR A 360 -32.43 -10.18 -13.74
CA THR A 360 -33.88 -10.45 -13.63
C THR A 360 -34.69 -9.36 -12.90
N GLY A 361 -34.03 -8.43 -12.21
CA GLY A 361 -34.66 -7.45 -11.31
C GLY A 361 -35.27 -8.07 -10.04
N ARG A 362 -35.01 -9.36 -9.76
CA ARG A 362 -35.64 -10.13 -8.67
C ARG A 362 -34.59 -10.90 -7.84
N PRO A 363 -34.82 -11.10 -6.53
CA PRO A 363 -33.98 -11.98 -5.73
C PRO A 363 -34.13 -13.44 -6.22
N VAL A 364 -33.11 -14.26 -5.96
CA VAL A 364 -33.06 -15.68 -6.36
C VAL A 364 -34.19 -16.47 -5.71
N TYR A 365 -34.46 -16.20 -4.43
CA TYR A 365 -35.49 -16.90 -3.65
C TYR A 365 -36.53 -15.91 -3.13
N GLY A 366 -37.79 -16.13 -3.50
CA GLY A 366 -38.92 -15.39 -2.93
C GLY A 366 -39.32 -15.91 -1.54
N GLY A 367 -39.99 -15.08 -0.75
CA GLY A 367 -40.58 -15.49 0.51
C GLY A 367 -41.19 -14.32 1.28
N SER A 368 -42.34 -14.55 1.93
CA SER A 368 -43.05 -13.52 2.69
C SER A 368 -42.48 -13.27 4.10
N THR A 369 -41.51 -14.05 4.56
CA THR A 369 -40.88 -13.91 5.88
C THR A 369 -39.36 -14.11 5.81
N LEU A 370 -38.63 -13.46 6.71
CA LEU A 370 -37.17 -13.55 6.82
C LEU A 370 -36.69 -15.00 6.94
N MET A 371 -37.34 -15.79 7.80
CA MET A 371 -36.99 -17.19 8.06
C MET A 371 -37.28 -18.09 6.85
N ALA A 372 -38.34 -17.83 6.09
CA ALA A 372 -38.62 -18.56 4.85
C ALA A 372 -37.53 -18.32 3.79
N ARG A 373 -37.03 -17.08 3.66
CA ARG A 373 -35.95 -16.73 2.73
C ARG A 373 -34.62 -17.37 3.15
N MET A 374 -34.26 -17.30 4.44
CA MET A 374 -33.08 -18.01 4.98
C MET A 374 -33.16 -19.53 4.73
N MET A 375 -34.33 -20.15 4.95
CA MET A 375 -34.53 -21.59 4.68
C MET A 375 -34.44 -21.90 3.19
N ALA A 376 -34.96 -21.04 2.30
CA ALA A 376 -34.82 -21.21 0.86
C ALA A 376 -33.34 -21.16 0.42
N HIS A 377 -32.56 -20.22 0.96
CA HIS A 377 -31.10 -20.20 0.74
C HIS A 377 -30.43 -21.50 1.21
N GLN A 378 -30.88 -22.13 2.29
CA GLN A 378 -30.30 -23.38 2.78
C GLN A 378 -30.80 -24.68 2.11
N GLN A 379 -32.04 -24.72 1.61
CA GLN A 379 -32.75 -25.96 1.29
C GLN A 379 -33.48 -25.97 -0.07
N GLN A 380 -33.81 -24.81 -0.63
CA GLN A 380 -34.53 -24.76 -1.91
C GLN A 380 -33.55 -24.91 -3.07
N ASP A 381 -33.94 -25.72 -4.06
CA ASP A 381 -33.22 -25.87 -5.31
C ASP A 381 -33.10 -24.53 -6.04
N MET A 382 -31.94 -24.31 -6.67
CA MET A 382 -31.65 -23.08 -7.40
C MET A 382 -32.55 -22.95 -8.63
N PRO A 383 -33.24 -21.81 -8.84
CA PRO A 383 -33.99 -21.58 -10.08
C PRO A 383 -33.02 -21.54 -11.28
N ALA A 384 -33.49 -22.04 -12.42
CA ALA A 384 -32.70 -22.08 -13.64
C ALA A 384 -32.74 -20.70 -14.32
N LEU A 385 -31.57 -20.15 -14.66
CA LEU A 385 -31.41 -18.76 -15.09
C LEU A 385 -31.95 -18.54 -16.52
N ASP A 386 -31.78 -19.53 -17.37
CA ASP A 386 -32.37 -19.71 -18.71
C ASP A 386 -33.92 -19.67 -18.71
N GLN A 387 -34.55 -20.22 -17.67
CA GLN A 387 -36.00 -20.17 -17.50
C GLN A 387 -36.51 -18.79 -17.04
N ALA A 388 -35.66 -18.02 -16.38
CA ALA A 388 -35.96 -16.65 -15.98
C ALA A 388 -35.71 -15.64 -17.11
N ARG A 389 -34.75 -15.94 -18.01
CA ARG A 389 -34.31 -15.04 -19.08
C ARG A 389 -33.64 -15.80 -20.24
N SER A 390 -34.21 -15.75 -21.43
CA SER A 390 -33.87 -16.64 -22.56
C SER A 390 -32.69 -16.22 -23.44
N ASP A 391 -32.10 -15.05 -23.19
CA ASP A 391 -30.89 -14.51 -23.85
C ASP A 391 -29.60 -14.83 -23.05
N VAL A 392 -29.71 -15.60 -21.97
CA VAL A 392 -28.58 -16.03 -21.12
C VAL A 392 -27.91 -17.28 -21.73
N PRO A 393 -26.59 -17.28 -22.00
CA PRO A 393 -25.88 -18.46 -22.48
C PRO A 393 -25.87 -19.64 -21.50
N ASP A 394 -25.70 -20.84 -22.04
CA ASP A 394 -25.54 -22.07 -21.25
C ASP A 394 -24.30 -22.02 -20.35
N GLU A 395 -23.23 -21.39 -20.84
CA GLU A 395 -21.98 -21.16 -20.13
C GLU A 395 -22.19 -20.26 -18.91
N LEU A 396 -22.88 -19.12 -19.06
CA LEU A 396 -23.24 -18.23 -17.94
C LEU A 396 -24.15 -18.94 -16.94
N SER A 397 -25.09 -19.76 -17.43
CA SER A 397 -25.95 -20.60 -16.59
C SER A 397 -25.17 -21.67 -15.81
N ALA A 398 -24.07 -22.19 -16.36
CA ALA A 398 -23.17 -23.11 -15.67
C ALA A 398 -22.34 -22.41 -14.58
N VAL A 399 -21.78 -21.23 -14.88
CA VAL A 399 -21.06 -20.38 -13.91
C VAL A 399 -21.97 -20.01 -12.75
N PHE A 400 -23.17 -19.50 -13.03
CA PHE A 400 -24.19 -19.17 -12.04
C PHE A 400 -24.51 -20.36 -11.12
N ARG A 401 -24.70 -21.55 -11.69
CA ARG A 401 -24.97 -22.79 -10.94
C ARG A 401 -23.83 -23.17 -9.97
N LYS A 402 -22.58 -22.92 -10.36
CA LYS A 402 -21.38 -23.16 -9.55
C LYS A 402 -21.15 -22.06 -8.52
N MET A 403 -21.55 -20.82 -8.77
CA MET A 403 -21.54 -19.73 -7.77
C MET A 403 -22.53 -19.99 -6.62
N LEU A 404 -23.76 -20.42 -6.93
CA LEU A 404 -24.82 -20.67 -5.92
C LEU A 404 -24.82 -22.09 -5.35
N ALA A 405 -23.73 -22.84 -5.52
CA ALA A 405 -23.58 -24.17 -4.94
C ALA A 405 -23.79 -24.14 -3.41
N LYS A 406 -24.72 -24.98 -2.93
CA LYS A 406 -25.13 -25.05 -1.51
C LYS A 406 -24.07 -25.70 -0.61
N ARG A 407 -23.20 -26.51 -1.21
CA ARG A 407 -22.04 -27.14 -0.57
C ARG A 407 -20.81 -26.30 -0.93
N LEU A 408 -19.92 -26.10 0.04
CA LEU A 408 -18.75 -25.23 -0.12
C LEU A 408 -17.74 -25.81 -1.10
N GLU A 409 -17.61 -27.14 -1.11
CA GLU A 409 -16.74 -27.92 -1.99
C GLU A 409 -17.21 -27.95 -3.46
N ASP A 410 -18.50 -27.76 -3.71
CA ASP A 410 -19.09 -27.72 -5.07
C ASP A 410 -19.06 -26.29 -5.67
N ARG A 411 -18.69 -25.28 -4.86
CA ARG A 411 -18.54 -23.88 -5.28
C ARG A 411 -17.17 -23.64 -5.91
N TYR A 412 -16.98 -22.49 -6.55
CA TYR A 412 -15.62 -21.98 -6.79
C TYR A 412 -14.85 -21.86 -5.47
N GLN A 413 -13.61 -22.33 -5.44
CA GLN A 413 -12.80 -22.33 -4.21
C GLN A 413 -12.08 -20.99 -3.98
N CYS A 414 -11.87 -20.21 -5.04
CA CYS A 414 -11.42 -18.83 -4.95
C CYS A 414 -12.04 -17.96 -6.05
N VAL A 415 -11.95 -16.64 -5.91
CA VAL A 415 -12.50 -15.68 -6.88
C VAL A 415 -11.74 -15.68 -8.21
N ALA A 416 -10.47 -16.08 -8.23
CA ALA A 416 -9.68 -16.20 -9.45
C ALA A 416 -10.26 -17.24 -10.43
N ASP A 417 -10.67 -18.41 -9.92
CA ASP A 417 -11.32 -19.46 -10.71
C ASP A 417 -12.68 -18.99 -11.29
N LEU A 418 -13.39 -18.13 -10.55
CA LEU A 418 -14.65 -17.51 -10.98
C LEU A 418 -14.41 -16.48 -12.09
N LEU A 419 -13.36 -15.65 -11.95
CA LEU A 419 -12.99 -14.64 -12.93
C LEU A 419 -12.64 -15.27 -14.29
N GLU A 420 -11.90 -16.37 -14.31
CA GLU A 420 -11.55 -17.08 -15.54
C GLU A 420 -12.79 -17.55 -16.32
N ASP A 421 -13.73 -18.21 -15.63
CA ASP A 421 -14.99 -18.66 -16.24
C ASP A 421 -15.89 -17.47 -16.67
N LEU A 422 -15.94 -16.37 -15.90
CA LEU A 422 -16.72 -15.17 -16.26
C LEU A 422 -16.11 -14.38 -17.43
N GLU A 423 -14.79 -14.24 -17.50
CA GLU A 423 -14.10 -13.56 -18.60
C GLU A 423 -14.24 -14.37 -19.91
N ALA A 424 -14.25 -15.70 -19.83
CA ALA A 424 -14.58 -16.56 -20.96
C ALA A 424 -16.04 -16.36 -21.46
N VAL A 425 -17.01 -16.22 -20.54
CA VAL A 425 -18.39 -15.85 -20.89
C VAL A 425 -18.47 -14.45 -21.50
N ALA A 426 -17.75 -13.47 -20.95
CA ALA A 426 -17.75 -12.09 -21.44
C ALA A 426 -17.35 -12.00 -22.92
N LEU A 427 -16.40 -12.81 -23.37
CA LEU A 427 -16.00 -12.91 -24.78
C LEU A 427 -17.09 -13.51 -25.70
N GLN A 428 -18.04 -14.28 -25.16
CA GLN A 428 -19.16 -14.85 -25.91
C GLN A 428 -20.38 -13.93 -25.96
N VAL A 429 -20.61 -13.15 -24.90
CA VAL A 429 -21.70 -12.15 -24.83
C VAL A 429 -21.26 -10.77 -25.31
N ALA A 430 -20.04 -10.63 -25.82
CA ALA A 430 -19.49 -9.38 -26.37
C ALA A 430 -20.25 -8.95 -27.64
N ASP A 431 -21.33 -8.21 -27.43
CA ASP A 431 -22.08 -7.53 -28.47
C ASP A 431 -21.39 -6.18 -28.83
N PRO A 432 -21.00 -5.94 -30.10
CA PRO A 432 -20.40 -4.67 -30.50
C PRO A 432 -21.28 -3.45 -30.25
N ASP A 433 -22.62 -3.61 -30.15
CA ASP A 433 -23.57 -2.52 -29.89
C ASP A 433 -23.79 -2.24 -28.39
N VAL A 434 -23.11 -2.93 -27.47
CA VAL A 434 -23.22 -2.69 -26.00
C VAL A 434 -22.27 -1.61 -25.47
N VAL A 435 -21.25 -1.22 -26.25
CA VAL A 435 -20.27 -0.19 -25.88
C VAL A 435 -20.87 1.21 -25.54
N PRO A 436 -22.00 1.69 -26.10
CA PRO A 436 -22.52 3.02 -25.78
C PRO A 436 -23.35 3.09 -24.48
N TYR A 437 -23.63 1.98 -23.78
CA TYR A 437 -24.46 2.02 -22.57
C TYR A 437 -23.71 2.52 -21.31
N LEU A 438 -22.38 2.63 -21.36
CA LEU A 438 -21.51 2.98 -20.23
C LEU A 438 -20.50 4.12 -20.55
N ALA A 439 -20.68 4.83 -21.67
CA ALA A 439 -19.89 6.00 -22.03
C ALA A 439 -20.74 7.29 -21.92
N PRO A 440 -20.16 8.43 -21.49
CA PRO A 440 -20.92 9.66 -21.34
C PRO A 440 -21.23 10.32 -22.70
N GLY A 441 -22.49 10.71 -22.93
CA GLY A 441 -22.83 11.75 -23.90
C GLY A 441 -23.41 11.34 -25.26
N VAL A 442 -23.98 10.14 -25.43
CA VAL A 442 -24.74 9.79 -26.65
C VAL A 442 -26.19 9.44 -26.32
N GLY A 443 -27.14 10.10 -27.01
CA GLY A 443 -28.57 9.84 -26.83
C GLY A 443 -28.99 8.45 -27.32
N VAL A 444 -29.84 7.77 -26.55
CA VAL A 444 -30.34 6.43 -26.88
C VAL A 444 -31.34 6.49 -28.05
N PRO A 445 -31.20 5.68 -29.11
CA PRO A 445 -32.19 5.60 -30.18
C PRO A 445 -33.51 5.00 -29.70
N HIS A 446 -34.64 5.62 -30.05
CA HIS A 446 -35.95 5.00 -29.88
C HIS A 446 -36.12 3.81 -30.83
N ILE A 447 -36.15 2.58 -30.31
CA ILE A 447 -36.67 1.41 -31.03
C ILE A 447 -38.18 1.37 -30.81
N ASP A 448 -38.94 1.57 -31.88
CA ASP A 448 -40.40 1.50 -31.89
C ASP A 448 -40.89 0.05 -31.85
N LEU A 449 -41.70 -0.28 -30.83
CA LEU A 449 -42.41 -1.55 -30.69
C LEU A 449 -43.94 -1.35 -30.61
N ARG A 450 -44.50 -0.54 -31.51
CA ARG A 450 -45.94 -0.57 -31.86
C ARG A 450 -46.21 -1.27 -33.19
N SER A 451 -46.06 -2.59 -33.21
CA SER A 451 -46.68 -3.43 -34.26
C SER A 451 -47.16 -4.81 -33.78
N LYS A 452 -48.26 -4.82 -33.01
CA LYS A 452 -49.46 -5.62 -33.36
C LYS A 452 -50.63 -5.42 -32.41
N GLU A 453 -51.74 -4.97 -32.97
CA GLU A 453 -53.04 -5.06 -32.35
C GLU A 453 -53.58 -6.51 -32.35
N THR A 454 -54.50 -6.77 -31.42
CA THR A 454 -55.62 -7.73 -31.53
C THR A 454 -55.32 -9.23 -31.75
N SER A 455 -55.60 -10.01 -30.69
CA SER A 455 -56.48 -11.18 -30.78
C SER A 455 -57.11 -11.44 -29.40
N SER A 456 -58.44 -11.50 -29.34
CA SER A 456 -59.20 -11.78 -28.12
C SER A 456 -59.42 -13.29 -27.93
N THR A 457 -59.49 -13.77 -26.69
CA THR A 457 -60.58 -14.67 -26.26
C THR A 457 -60.69 -14.82 -24.74
N THR A 458 -61.95 -14.92 -24.33
CA THR A 458 -62.57 -15.02 -23.00
C THR A 458 -62.25 -16.28 -22.19
N ASN A 459 -62.25 -16.16 -20.85
CA ASN A 459 -63.02 -16.95 -19.84
C ASN A 459 -62.28 -16.86 -18.49
N ASP A 460 -62.79 -16.22 -17.42
CA ASP A 460 -64.00 -16.52 -16.62
C ASP A 460 -63.80 -17.65 -15.59
N ALA A 461 -63.54 -17.27 -14.33
CA ALA A 461 -63.76 -18.05 -13.11
C ALA A 461 -63.61 -17.17 -11.86
N THR A 462 -64.70 -17.01 -11.09
CA THR A 462 -64.74 -16.43 -9.75
C THR A 462 -64.51 -17.51 -8.67
N PHE A 463 -63.96 -17.15 -7.49
CA PHE A 463 -64.62 -17.29 -6.15
C PHE A 463 -63.69 -17.10 -4.93
N ASP A 464 -64.21 -16.30 -3.98
CA ASP A 464 -64.08 -16.26 -2.51
C ASP A 464 -62.81 -16.57 -1.70
N LEU A 465 -62.58 -15.66 -0.74
CA LEU A 465 -61.73 -15.79 0.45
C LEU A 465 -62.46 -16.48 1.62
N PRO A 466 -61.84 -17.41 2.35
CA PRO A 466 -62.25 -17.80 3.70
C PRO A 466 -61.54 -16.97 4.80
N PRO A 467 -62.17 -16.74 5.97
CA PRO A 467 -61.67 -15.80 6.99
C PRO A 467 -60.70 -16.40 8.03
N MET A 468 -59.96 -15.51 8.72
CA MET A 468 -59.06 -15.84 9.83
C MET A 468 -59.75 -16.46 11.06
N PRO A 469 -59.10 -17.41 11.77
CA PRO A 469 -59.38 -17.72 13.17
C PRO A 469 -58.63 -16.77 14.13
N GLN A 470 -59.27 -16.44 15.26
CA GLN A 470 -58.70 -15.65 16.37
C GLN A 470 -58.13 -16.55 17.51
N PRO A 471 -57.37 -16.00 18.48
CA PRO A 471 -56.45 -16.77 19.32
C PRO A 471 -57.07 -17.43 20.56
N ALA A 472 -56.33 -18.36 21.18
CA ALA A 472 -56.68 -19.04 22.43
C ALA A 472 -55.59 -18.89 23.51
N GLU A 473 -56.00 -18.79 24.78
CA GLU A 473 -55.15 -18.39 25.91
C GLU A 473 -54.45 -19.53 26.69
N ALA A 474 -53.41 -19.11 27.40
CA ALA A 474 -52.48 -19.78 28.34
C ALA A 474 -53.02 -20.82 29.36
N LYS A 475 -52.08 -21.64 29.89
CA LYS A 475 -51.93 -22.03 31.33
C LYS A 475 -50.55 -22.69 31.63
N PRO A 476 -50.11 -22.94 32.90
CA PRO A 476 -48.80 -22.45 33.36
C PRO A 476 -47.80 -23.50 33.92
N THR A 477 -46.74 -22.97 34.54
CA THR A 477 -45.47 -23.54 35.06
C THR A 477 -45.53 -24.80 35.97
N PRO A 478 -44.35 -25.43 36.24
CA PRO A 478 -43.71 -25.17 37.56
C PRO A 478 -42.15 -25.14 37.58
N LYS A 479 -41.58 -24.56 38.65
CA LYS A 479 -40.17 -24.70 39.12
C LYS A 479 -40.09 -25.67 40.32
N PRO A 480 -39.01 -26.47 40.45
CA PRO A 480 -38.05 -26.40 41.57
C PRO A 480 -36.58 -26.57 41.08
N ALA A 481 -35.48 -26.60 41.87
CA ALA A 481 -35.06 -26.04 43.18
C ALA A 481 -33.50 -26.13 43.28
N PRO A 482 -32.80 -25.41 44.19
CA PRO A 482 -31.32 -25.30 44.17
C PRO A 482 -30.59 -26.25 45.16
N VAL A 483 -29.27 -26.37 45.02
CA VAL A 483 -28.36 -26.99 46.01
C VAL A 483 -27.21 -26.01 46.35
N THR A 484 -26.75 -26.05 47.61
CA THR A 484 -25.87 -25.05 48.25
C THR A 484 -24.69 -25.71 48.97
N ALA A 485 -23.86 -24.88 49.65
CA ALA A 485 -22.79 -25.21 50.62
C ALA A 485 -21.37 -25.33 50.02
N ARG A 486 -20.43 -24.40 50.30
CA ARG A 486 -19.62 -24.16 51.56
C ARG A 486 -18.40 -25.13 51.65
N SER A 487 -17.24 -24.78 52.20
CA SER A 487 -16.87 -23.65 53.08
C SER A 487 -15.34 -23.38 53.14
N ARG A 488 -14.96 -22.14 53.54
CA ARG A 488 -13.75 -21.74 54.32
C ARG A 488 -12.35 -21.91 53.68
N THR A 489 -11.29 -21.13 53.93
CA THR A 489 -10.99 -19.72 54.33
C THR A 489 -9.67 -19.70 55.12
N PHE A 490 -8.80 -18.73 54.76
CA PHE A 490 -7.83 -18.00 55.61
C PHE A 490 -6.33 -18.39 55.76
N PHE A 491 -5.52 -17.42 55.27
CA PHE A 491 -4.40 -16.70 55.92
C PHE A 491 -2.92 -17.14 55.83
N LEU A 492 -2.17 -16.27 55.15
CA LEU A 492 -0.94 -15.55 55.57
C LEU A 492 0.42 -16.27 55.69
N GLY A 493 1.42 -15.75 54.96
CA GLY A 493 2.74 -15.48 55.55
C GLY A 493 3.99 -16.12 54.89
N GLY A 494 4.78 -15.28 54.22
CA GLY A 494 6.20 -15.12 54.57
C GLY A 494 7.26 -16.10 54.05
N ALA A 495 7.95 -15.65 52.98
CA ALA A 495 9.41 -15.64 52.83
C ALA A 495 10.26 -16.94 52.80
N ALA A 496 10.95 -17.08 51.65
CA ALA A 496 12.40 -17.28 51.52
C ALA A 496 13.04 -18.70 51.57
N ILE A 497 13.45 -19.11 50.36
CA ILE A 497 14.81 -19.55 49.98
C ILE A 497 15.28 -21.00 50.36
N LEU A 498 15.74 -21.68 49.28
CA LEU A 498 16.66 -22.83 49.19
C LEU A 498 16.13 -24.29 49.10
N ALA A 499 16.71 -25.00 48.12
CA ALA A 499 16.93 -26.45 48.03
C ALA A 499 15.74 -27.41 47.72
N LEU A 500 15.34 -27.39 46.44
CA LEU A 500 15.42 -28.55 45.52
C LEU A 500 15.08 -29.99 46.00
N LEU A 501 13.99 -30.50 45.40
CA LEU A 501 13.75 -31.88 44.92
C LEU A 501 13.47 -33.03 45.92
N LEU A 502 12.31 -33.68 45.73
CA LEU A 502 12.25 -35.07 45.22
C LEU A 502 10.79 -35.51 44.89
N GLY A 503 10.57 -35.98 43.66
CA GLY A 503 9.36 -36.72 43.24
C GLY A 503 8.22 -35.88 42.62
N GLY A 504 8.03 -35.85 41.29
CA GLY A 504 8.83 -36.47 40.22
C GLY A 504 8.37 -35.97 38.85
N GLY A 505 9.31 -35.78 37.92
CA GLY A 505 9.08 -35.12 36.62
C GLY A 505 9.93 -33.86 36.48
N ILE A 506 11.25 -34.04 36.32
CA ILE A 506 12.22 -32.94 36.26
C ILE A 506 12.90 -32.96 34.89
N TYR A 507 12.89 -31.81 34.21
CA TYR A 507 13.61 -31.56 32.97
C TYR A 507 15.11 -31.85 33.12
N LEU A 508 15.68 -32.58 32.15
CA LEU A 508 17.13 -32.64 31.94
C LEU A 508 17.59 -31.30 31.36
N ALA A 509 18.34 -30.52 32.14
CA ALA A 509 18.90 -29.25 31.72
C ALA A 509 20.41 -29.21 32.02
N THR A 510 21.21 -29.02 30.97
CA THR A 510 22.67 -28.81 31.07
C THR A 510 22.97 -27.58 31.94
N ILE A 511 23.84 -27.74 32.94
CA ILE A 511 24.24 -26.62 33.79
C ILE A 511 25.32 -25.80 33.08
N ILE A 512 25.00 -24.54 32.78
CA ILE A 512 25.93 -23.57 32.19
C ILE A 512 26.24 -22.49 33.23
N LEU A 513 27.53 -22.32 33.54
CA LEU A 513 28.04 -21.36 34.52
C LEU A 513 28.85 -20.30 33.78
N ARG A 514 28.42 -19.03 33.84
CA ARG A 514 29.13 -17.88 33.25
C ARG A 514 29.87 -17.12 34.34
N VAL A 515 31.17 -16.88 34.15
CA VAL A 515 32.02 -16.10 35.05
C VAL A 515 32.64 -14.94 34.27
N GLU A 516 32.27 -13.72 34.63
CA GLU A 516 32.78 -12.51 33.97
C GLU A 516 34.15 -12.09 34.52
N THR A 517 35.16 -12.03 33.65
CA THR A 517 36.48 -11.45 33.95
C THR A 517 36.64 -10.10 33.20
N PRO A 518 37.57 -9.22 33.61
CA PRO A 518 37.79 -7.95 32.91
C PRO A 518 38.13 -8.12 31.43
N GLU A 519 38.83 -9.22 31.10
CA GLU A 519 39.38 -9.52 29.78
C GLU A 519 38.44 -10.35 28.87
N GLY A 520 37.35 -10.91 29.42
CA GLY A 520 36.40 -11.75 28.70
C GLY A 520 35.52 -12.61 29.61
N THR A 521 34.59 -13.35 29.03
CA THR A 521 33.68 -14.23 29.78
C THR A 521 34.17 -15.68 29.70
N VAL A 522 34.33 -16.33 30.86
CA VAL A 522 34.58 -17.77 30.94
C VAL A 522 33.23 -18.49 31.06
N ILE A 523 32.97 -19.43 30.17
CA ILE A 523 31.74 -20.25 30.15
C ILE A 523 32.13 -21.68 30.49
N LEU A 524 31.50 -22.26 31.50
CA LEU A 524 31.62 -23.67 31.88
C LEU A 524 30.31 -24.41 31.54
N GLU A 525 30.40 -25.43 30.70
CA GLU A 525 29.31 -26.33 30.34
C GLU A 525 29.57 -27.69 31.01
N ILE A 526 28.69 -28.10 31.92
CA ILE A 526 28.81 -29.36 32.67
C ILE A 526 27.77 -30.35 32.15
N GLY A 527 28.24 -31.46 31.55
CA GLY A 527 27.39 -32.54 31.05
C GLY A 527 26.67 -33.33 32.15
N GLU A 528 25.57 -33.99 31.76
CA GLU A 528 24.62 -34.67 32.65
C GLU A 528 25.27 -35.68 33.63
N SER A 529 24.90 -35.60 34.91
CA SER A 529 25.40 -36.48 35.98
C SER A 529 24.63 -36.28 37.29
N GLU A 530 24.32 -37.36 38.01
CA GLU A 530 23.67 -37.33 39.34
C GLU A 530 24.59 -36.84 40.49
N LYS A 531 25.84 -36.48 40.21
CA LYS A 531 26.82 -36.02 41.21
C LYS A 531 27.31 -34.59 40.93
N SER A 532 27.42 -33.79 41.99
CA SER A 532 27.87 -32.40 41.98
C SER A 532 29.36 -32.25 41.66
N VAL A 533 29.69 -31.32 40.75
CA VAL A 533 31.05 -30.81 40.54
C VAL A 533 31.22 -29.56 41.40
N GLU A 534 32.31 -29.47 42.16
CA GLU A 534 32.61 -28.28 42.96
C GLU A 534 33.43 -27.28 42.14
N VAL A 535 32.84 -26.12 41.87
CA VAL A 535 33.45 -24.98 41.18
C VAL A 535 33.55 -23.82 42.18
N SER A 536 34.77 -23.41 42.51
CA SER A 536 35.02 -22.26 43.38
C SER A 536 35.72 -21.15 42.60
N VAL A 537 35.21 -19.92 42.72
CA VAL A 537 35.82 -18.71 42.15
C VAL A 537 36.43 -17.91 43.30
N SER A 538 37.70 -17.53 43.18
CA SER A 538 38.39 -16.69 44.18
C SER A 538 38.05 -15.20 44.03
N GLU A 539 38.42 -14.37 45.01
CA GLU A 539 38.29 -12.91 44.94
C GLU A 539 39.06 -12.31 43.74
N ASP A 540 40.19 -12.91 43.36
CA ASP A 540 40.99 -12.56 42.17
C ASP A 540 40.41 -13.13 40.85
N LYS A 541 39.20 -13.70 40.88
CA LYS A 541 38.53 -14.38 39.76
C LYS A 541 39.27 -15.59 39.19
N GLU A 542 40.17 -16.22 39.96
CA GLU A 542 40.73 -17.54 39.62
C GLU A 542 39.63 -18.60 39.76
N ILE A 543 39.38 -19.38 38.71
CA ILE A 543 38.37 -20.44 38.70
C ILE A 543 39.05 -21.76 38.99
N THR A 544 38.67 -22.42 40.07
CA THR A 544 39.14 -23.78 40.40
C THR A 544 38.01 -24.78 40.22
N ILE A 545 38.26 -25.80 39.39
CA ILE A 545 37.39 -26.96 39.22
C ILE A 545 38.03 -28.14 39.98
N THR A 546 37.28 -28.80 40.87
CA THR A 546 37.73 -29.99 41.59
C THR A 546 36.93 -31.23 41.15
N ASP A 547 37.62 -32.30 40.76
CA ASP A 547 36.95 -33.60 40.50
C ASP A 547 36.66 -34.31 41.85
N PRO A 548 35.40 -34.65 42.17
CA PRO A 548 35.03 -35.24 43.45
C PRO A 548 35.50 -36.69 43.64
N ASN A 549 35.96 -37.39 42.58
CA ASN A 549 36.38 -38.80 42.67
C ASN A 549 37.89 -38.99 42.90
N ASP A 550 38.74 -38.03 42.52
CA ASP A 550 40.20 -38.13 42.71
C ASP A 550 40.88 -36.89 43.31
N GLY A 551 40.13 -35.82 43.57
CA GLY A 551 40.63 -34.60 44.19
C GLY A 551 41.54 -33.76 43.31
N GLN A 552 41.69 -34.06 42.01
CA GLN A 552 42.45 -33.22 41.10
C GLN A 552 41.81 -31.85 40.96
N LYS A 553 42.60 -30.81 41.22
CA LYS A 553 42.25 -29.41 41.04
C LYS A 553 42.85 -28.88 39.75
N ILE A 554 42.02 -28.28 38.92
CA ILE A 554 42.45 -27.55 37.73
C ILE A 554 42.16 -26.07 37.99
N ARG A 555 43.23 -25.27 37.96
CA ARG A 555 43.15 -23.83 38.16
C ARG A 555 43.21 -23.13 36.80
N ILE A 556 42.28 -22.21 36.61
CA ILE A 556 42.08 -21.47 35.37
C ILE A 556 42.26 -19.99 35.71
N THR A 557 43.26 -19.38 35.10
CA THR A 557 43.56 -17.96 35.23
C THR A 557 43.40 -17.28 33.87
N VAL A 558 42.91 -16.04 33.89
CA VAL A 558 42.90 -15.16 32.72
C VAL A 558 44.00 -14.12 32.95
N GLU A 559 45.11 -14.25 32.22
CA GLU A 559 46.22 -13.30 32.35
C GLU A 559 45.85 -11.97 31.69
N ARG A 560 46.07 -10.87 32.41
CA ARG A 560 45.71 -9.51 31.99
C ARG A 560 46.32 -9.18 30.62
N GLY A 561 45.47 -8.93 29.63
CA GLY A 561 45.86 -8.58 28.26
C GLY A 561 46.08 -9.76 27.31
N LYS A 562 45.91 -11.01 27.75
CA LYS A 562 45.91 -12.19 26.85
C LYS A 562 44.48 -12.55 26.41
N GLN A 563 44.35 -13.11 25.21
CA GLN A 563 43.06 -13.56 24.64
C GLN A 563 42.79 -15.06 24.85
N GLU A 564 43.53 -15.71 25.74
CA GLU A 564 43.49 -17.15 26.01
C GLU A 564 43.49 -17.42 27.52
N LEU A 565 42.95 -18.57 27.94
CA LEU A 565 43.04 -19.07 29.31
C LEU A 565 44.42 -19.66 29.56
N THR A 566 44.99 -19.43 30.75
CA THR A 566 46.12 -20.22 31.24
C THR A 566 45.60 -21.32 32.18
N LEU A 567 45.88 -22.57 31.82
CA LEU A 567 45.46 -23.77 32.53
C LEU A 567 46.59 -24.35 33.34
N HIS A 568 46.43 -24.40 34.66
CA HIS A 568 47.40 -24.98 35.58
C HIS A 568 46.95 -26.35 36.08
N LYS A 569 47.71 -27.40 35.74
CA LYS A 569 47.49 -28.78 36.20
C LYS A 569 48.82 -29.46 36.54
N ASN A 570 48.94 -29.98 37.77
CA ASN A 570 50.10 -30.75 38.25
C ASN A 570 51.47 -30.09 38.00
N GLY A 571 51.55 -28.76 38.09
CA GLY A 571 52.79 -27.98 37.85
C GLY A 571 53.04 -27.58 36.39
N PHE A 572 52.22 -28.06 35.44
CA PHE A 572 52.27 -27.65 34.05
C PHE A 572 51.26 -26.54 33.76
N ALA A 573 51.63 -25.60 32.89
CA ALA A 573 50.78 -24.54 32.38
C ALA A 573 50.61 -24.71 30.86
N THR A 574 49.39 -24.59 30.35
CA THR A 574 49.11 -24.54 28.89
C THR A 574 48.09 -23.45 28.59
N GLN A 575 48.21 -22.82 27.42
CA GLN A 575 47.30 -21.76 26.98
C GLN A 575 46.30 -22.30 25.94
N THR A 576 45.04 -21.83 26.01
CA THR A 576 43.99 -22.16 25.04
C THR A 576 42.74 -21.29 25.20
N THR A 577 41.96 -21.10 24.14
CA THR A 577 40.63 -20.47 24.19
C THR A 577 39.50 -21.44 24.58
N ARG A 578 39.70 -22.75 24.41
CA ARG A 578 38.70 -23.79 24.71
C ARG A 578 39.36 -25.11 25.06
N PHE A 579 38.86 -25.78 26.10
CA PHE A 579 39.28 -27.15 26.42
C PHE A 579 38.12 -28.01 26.93
N ASN A 580 38.28 -29.31 26.78
CA ASN A 580 37.38 -30.31 27.33
C ASN A 580 38.11 -31.09 28.41
N LEU A 581 37.54 -31.16 29.61
CA LEU A 581 37.92 -32.16 30.60
C LEU A 581 37.01 -33.36 30.44
N THR A 582 37.60 -34.56 30.40
CA THR A 582 36.85 -35.82 30.49
C THR A 582 37.30 -36.53 31.77
N SER A 583 36.39 -36.73 32.71
CA SER A 583 36.69 -37.52 33.92
C SER A 583 36.73 -39.02 33.58
N LYS A 584 37.26 -39.85 34.49
CA LYS A 584 37.41 -41.31 34.28
C LYS A 584 36.08 -42.04 34.10
N ASP A 585 34.97 -41.44 34.52
CA ASP A 585 33.61 -41.93 34.31
C ASP A 585 32.92 -41.35 33.06
N GLY A 586 33.68 -40.67 32.18
CA GLY A 586 33.20 -40.18 30.89
C GLY A 586 32.52 -38.81 30.92
N ARG A 587 32.32 -38.20 32.10
CA ARG A 587 31.77 -36.83 32.22
C ARG A 587 32.61 -35.85 31.42
N ARG A 588 31.97 -35.03 30.58
CA ARG A 588 32.61 -33.91 29.87
C ARG A 588 32.26 -32.57 30.53
N VAL A 589 33.29 -31.82 30.90
CA VAL A 589 33.19 -30.40 31.24
C VAL A 589 33.88 -29.63 30.12
N CYS A 590 33.12 -28.86 29.35
CA CYS A 590 33.68 -27.96 28.34
C CYS A 590 33.84 -26.57 28.95
N VAL A 591 35.03 -25.99 28.83
CA VAL A 591 35.28 -24.61 29.25
C VAL A 591 35.72 -23.81 28.04
N THR A 592 35.05 -22.70 27.82
CA THR A 592 35.23 -21.80 26.67
C THR A 592 35.48 -20.39 27.17
N PHE A 593 36.52 -19.74 26.70
CA PHE A 593 36.76 -18.31 26.93
C PHE A 593 36.31 -17.50 25.72
N VAL A 594 35.47 -16.51 25.99
CA VAL A 594 35.03 -15.53 25.01
C VAL A 594 35.80 -14.24 25.29
N PRO A 595 36.93 -13.98 24.61
CA PRO A 595 37.71 -12.77 24.83
C PRO A 595 36.90 -11.53 24.43
N LYS A 596 37.01 -10.46 25.21
CA LYS A 596 36.31 -9.20 24.97
C LYS A 596 36.95 -8.47 23.80
N ARG A 597 36.54 -8.79 22.56
CA ARG A 597 37.01 -8.08 21.35
C ARG A 597 36.65 -6.60 21.45
N LYS A 598 37.65 -5.72 21.30
CA LYS A 598 37.39 -4.31 21.01
C LYS A 598 36.92 -4.18 19.56
N PRO A 599 35.82 -3.46 19.28
CA PRO A 599 35.50 -3.08 17.90
C PRO A 599 36.57 -2.11 17.37
N ARG A 600 36.87 -2.18 16.08
CA ARG A 600 37.66 -1.12 15.42
C ARG A 600 36.77 0.10 15.24
N THR A 601 37.25 1.26 15.67
CA THR A 601 36.47 2.51 15.58
C THR A 601 36.51 3.09 14.17
N THR A 602 35.57 3.99 13.85
CA THR A 602 35.61 4.79 12.61
C THR A 602 36.95 5.50 12.44
N ALA A 603 37.58 5.95 13.55
CA ALA A 603 38.91 6.54 13.54
C ALA A 603 40.03 5.55 13.10
N GLU A 604 39.91 4.26 13.39
CA GLU A 604 40.87 3.24 12.94
C GLU A 604 40.68 2.85 11.46
N LEU A 605 39.46 2.98 10.92
CA LEU A 605 39.20 2.82 9.48
C LEU A 605 39.62 4.08 8.70
N LEU A 606 39.35 5.27 9.23
CA LEU A 606 39.84 6.54 8.70
C LEU A 606 41.37 6.60 8.69
N ALA A 607 42.04 6.03 9.70
CA ALA A 607 43.50 5.93 9.74
C ALA A 607 44.11 5.03 8.64
N LYS A 608 43.31 4.23 7.92
CA LYS A 608 43.74 3.51 6.71
C LYS A 608 43.64 4.37 5.43
N LEU A 609 42.96 5.51 5.48
CA LEU A 609 42.88 6.47 4.39
C LEU A 609 44.07 7.43 4.42
N SER A 610 44.42 8.01 3.27
CA SER A 610 45.42 9.09 3.19
C SER A 610 44.96 10.36 3.93
N ALA A 611 45.88 11.28 4.24
CA ALA A 611 45.51 12.55 4.89
C ALA A 611 44.57 13.41 4.03
N GLU A 612 44.70 13.35 2.69
CA GLU A 612 43.82 14.03 1.75
C GLU A 612 42.44 13.37 1.68
N GLU A 613 42.39 12.03 1.74
CA GLU A 613 41.14 11.26 1.80
C GLU A 613 40.40 11.47 3.13
N GLN A 614 41.12 11.55 4.25
CA GLN A 614 40.55 11.89 5.56
C GLN A 614 39.97 13.32 5.55
N ALA A 615 40.67 14.27 4.94
CA ALA A 615 40.18 15.65 4.78
C ALA A 615 38.95 15.71 3.85
N ALA A 616 38.97 14.99 2.74
CA ALA A 616 37.82 14.89 1.83
C ALA A 616 36.60 14.25 2.51
N PHE A 617 36.80 13.17 3.25
CA PHE A 617 35.77 12.54 4.08
C PHE A 617 35.24 13.51 5.15
N ALA A 618 36.10 14.33 5.75
CA ALA A 618 35.72 15.35 6.73
C ALA A 618 34.92 16.52 6.12
N GLU A 619 35.23 16.96 4.90
CA GLU A 619 34.40 17.95 4.19
C GLU A 619 33.05 17.36 3.73
N LEU A 620 32.96 16.03 3.65
CA LEU A 620 31.73 15.26 3.46
C LEU A 620 31.05 14.86 4.81
N CYS A 621 31.62 15.23 5.97
CA CYS A 621 31.03 14.97 7.30
C CYS A 621 29.76 15.80 7.68
N PRO A 622 29.15 16.64 6.83
CA PRO A 622 27.72 16.95 6.97
C PRO A 622 26.82 15.77 6.54
N PHE A 623 27.36 14.81 5.78
CA PHE A 623 26.67 13.66 5.17
C PHE A 623 27.32 12.27 5.46
N PRO A 624 27.98 12.00 6.61
CA PRO A 624 28.80 10.80 6.81
C PRO A 624 27.93 9.54 6.93
N ARG A 625 26.67 9.71 7.33
CA ARG A 625 25.58 8.72 7.30
C ARG A 625 25.28 8.16 5.91
N TYR A 626 25.86 8.77 4.89
CA TYR A 626 25.71 8.41 3.49
C TYR A 626 27.05 8.05 2.84
N ILE A 627 28.17 7.90 3.57
CA ILE A 627 29.39 7.25 3.04
C ILE A 627 29.97 6.20 4.01
N PRO A 628 29.30 5.05 4.23
CA PRO A 628 29.87 3.88 4.89
C PRO A 628 31.32 3.54 4.49
N LEU A 629 32.16 3.28 5.50
CA LEU A 629 33.49 2.68 5.39
C LEU A 629 33.39 1.16 5.64
N VAL A 630 33.52 0.35 4.60
CA VAL A 630 33.33 -1.11 4.66
C VAL A 630 34.68 -1.82 4.59
N ASP A 631 35.06 -2.60 5.62
CA ASP A 631 36.38 -3.26 5.70
C ASP A 631 36.48 -4.50 4.78
N ARG A 632 36.40 -4.29 3.45
CA ARG A 632 36.41 -5.33 2.41
C ARG A 632 37.82 -5.80 2.00
N SER A 633 38.89 -5.17 2.48
CA SER A 633 40.28 -5.48 2.09
C SER A 633 41.28 -5.22 3.22
N PRO A 634 42.36 -6.02 3.36
CA PRO A 634 43.39 -5.77 4.35
C PRO A 634 44.16 -4.45 4.15
N ALA A 635 44.07 -3.82 2.98
CA ALA A 635 44.82 -2.60 2.64
C ALA A 635 44.02 -1.29 2.84
N LYS A 636 42.77 -1.20 2.33
CA LYS A 636 41.95 0.02 2.34
C LYS A 636 40.46 -0.35 2.39
N PRO A 637 39.61 0.35 3.18
CA PRO A 637 38.17 0.08 3.21
C PRO A 637 37.49 0.52 1.90
N ALA A 638 36.39 -0.12 1.52
CA ALA A 638 35.52 0.30 0.42
C ALA A 638 34.52 1.35 0.90
N LEU A 639 34.18 2.32 0.04
CA LEU A 639 33.22 3.40 0.31
C LEU A 639 31.91 3.17 -0.46
N VAL A 640 30.78 3.58 0.11
CA VAL A 640 29.45 3.38 -0.47
C VAL A 640 28.61 4.64 -0.24
N GLY A 641 28.30 5.41 -1.28
CA GLY A 641 27.58 6.69 -1.24
C GLY A 641 26.04 6.55 -1.30
N HIS A 642 25.28 7.25 -0.46
CA HIS A 642 23.81 7.13 -0.36
C HIS A 642 23.06 8.48 -0.23
N PHE A 643 23.19 9.39 -1.18
CA PHE A 643 22.72 10.78 -1.05
C PHE A 643 21.29 11.05 -1.59
N HIS A 644 20.42 10.05 -1.66
CA HIS A 644 19.09 10.20 -2.26
C HIS A 644 18.29 11.40 -1.70
N ASN A 645 17.75 12.26 -2.58
CA ASN A 645 17.06 13.53 -2.29
C ASN A 645 17.92 14.63 -1.60
N GLU A 646 19.21 14.40 -1.34
CA GLU A 646 20.06 15.31 -0.58
C GLU A 646 20.67 16.41 -1.46
N ARG A 647 19.89 17.45 -1.77
CA ARG A 647 20.31 18.57 -2.65
C ARG A 647 21.55 19.32 -2.17
N ARG A 648 21.96 19.21 -0.89
CA ARG A 648 23.13 19.91 -0.37
C ARG A 648 24.45 19.24 -0.76
N ILE A 649 24.44 17.94 -1.12
CA ILE A 649 25.65 17.20 -1.50
C ILE A 649 26.43 17.88 -2.63
N ARG A 650 25.71 18.55 -3.54
CA ARG A 650 26.25 19.28 -4.69
C ARG A 650 27.41 20.20 -4.36
N ARG A 651 27.38 20.86 -3.19
CA ARG A 651 28.45 21.77 -2.73
C ARG A 651 29.73 21.08 -2.28
N HIS A 652 29.68 19.76 -2.08
CA HIS A 652 30.76 18.95 -1.50
C HIS A 652 31.25 17.85 -2.46
N LEU A 653 30.63 17.70 -3.64
CA LEU A 653 31.00 16.66 -4.63
C LEU A 653 32.48 16.70 -5.02
N GLN A 654 33.10 17.88 -5.06
CA GLN A 654 34.54 18.06 -5.32
C GLN A 654 35.46 17.20 -4.43
N HIS A 655 35.00 16.84 -3.23
CA HIS A 655 35.74 15.98 -2.30
C HIS A 655 35.62 14.49 -2.66
N LEU A 656 34.58 14.06 -3.39
CA LEU A 656 34.44 12.68 -3.86
C LEU A 656 35.60 12.25 -4.78
N LYS A 657 36.17 13.17 -5.59
CA LYS A 657 37.32 12.88 -6.48
C LYS A 657 38.51 12.22 -5.77
N VAL A 658 38.69 12.48 -4.47
CA VAL A 658 39.79 11.94 -3.67
C VAL A 658 39.48 10.52 -3.14
N LEU A 659 38.21 10.15 -3.07
CA LEU A 659 37.69 8.93 -2.47
C LEU A 659 37.59 7.76 -3.48
N THR A 660 38.69 7.50 -4.19
CA THR A 660 38.82 6.52 -5.31
C THR A 660 38.34 5.10 -5.02
N ASN A 661 38.28 4.72 -3.74
CA ASN A 661 37.83 3.43 -3.21
C ASN A 661 36.29 3.33 -3.05
N MET A 662 35.51 4.03 -3.87
CA MET A 662 34.04 4.05 -3.80
C MET A 662 33.42 3.04 -4.76
N HIS A 663 32.54 2.15 -4.27
CA HIS A 663 31.99 1.01 -5.02
C HIS A 663 30.51 1.17 -5.40
N TYR A 664 29.77 2.03 -4.70
CA TYR A 664 28.35 2.30 -4.93
C TYR A 664 28.10 3.78 -4.67
N LEU A 665 27.20 4.42 -5.42
CA LEU A 665 26.84 5.83 -5.25
C LEU A 665 25.39 6.09 -5.71
N ASP A 666 24.49 6.34 -4.76
CA ASP A 666 23.13 6.82 -5.03
C ASP A 666 23.08 8.35 -4.96
N LEU A 667 22.67 8.97 -6.05
CA LEU A 667 22.51 10.40 -6.24
C LEU A 667 21.14 10.74 -6.85
N ARG A 668 20.12 9.87 -6.67
CA ARG A 668 18.78 10.09 -7.24
C ARG A 668 18.12 11.33 -6.64
N ASN A 669 17.59 12.20 -7.51
CA ASN A 669 16.91 13.46 -7.14
C ASN A 669 17.76 14.47 -6.33
N CYS A 670 19.10 14.44 -6.48
CA CYS A 670 20.02 15.37 -5.82
C CYS A 670 20.14 16.74 -6.53
N HIS A 671 19.51 16.91 -7.70
CA HIS A 671 19.66 18.07 -8.59
C HIS A 671 21.09 18.22 -9.15
N MET A 672 21.70 17.10 -9.54
CA MET A 672 23.00 17.03 -10.21
C MET A 672 22.95 17.65 -11.62
N SER A 673 23.92 18.49 -11.96
CA SER A 673 24.17 18.97 -13.33
C SER A 673 25.40 18.31 -13.97
N ASP A 674 25.62 18.56 -15.25
CA ASP A 674 26.74 18.00 -16.02
C ASP A 674 28.11 18.26 -15.40
N THR A 675 28.37 19.51 -15.02
CA THR A 675 29.60 19.94 -14.33
C THR A 675 29.85 19.21 -13.02
N ASP A 676 28.78 18.74 -12.36
CA ASP A 676 28.90 18.06 -11.07
C ASP A 676 29.40 16.61 -11.25
N LEU A 677 29.12 16.00 -12.40
CA LEU A 677 29.57 14.65 -12.73
C LEU A 677 31.08 14.58 -13.04
N GLU A 678 31.72 15.73 -13.35
CA GLU A 678 33.19 15.81 -13.41
C GLU A 678 33.83 15.31 -12.10
N HIS A 679 33.15 15.51 -10.96
CA HIS A 679 33.64 15.08 -9.66
C HIS A 679 33.52 13.56 -9.39
N LEU A 680 32.86 12.82 -10.28
CA LEU A 680 32.76 11.36 -10.21
C LEU A 680 33.73 10.65 -11.15
N ALA A 681 34.37 11.38 -12.07
CA ALA A 681 35.08 10.81 -13.22
C ALA A 681 36.27 9.90 -12.90
N ASP A 682 36.85 10.04 -11.71
CA ASP A 682 38.07 9.35 -11.28
C ASP A 682 37.78 8.31 -10.15
N LEU A 683 36.51 7.91 -9.97
CA LEU A 683 36.06 6.90 -9.01
C LEU A 683 36.17 5.47 -9.58
N ASP A 684 37.38 5.04 -9.94
CA ASP A 684 37.61 3.84 -10.75
C ASP A 684 37.03 2.52 -10.18
N GLU A 685 36.83 2.38 -8.86
CA GLU A 685 36.21 1.19 -8.24
C GLU A 685 34.67 1.18 -8.26
N LEU A 686 34.02 2.23 -8.80
CA LEU A 686 32.57 2.41 -8.73
C LEU A 686 31.82 1.40 -9.61
N ARG A 687 30.93 0.62 -8.98
CA ARG A 687 30.15 -0.47 -9.62
C ARG A 687 28.68 -0.15 -9.80
N TYR A 688 28.12 0.73 -8.98
CA TYR A 688 26.72 1.12 -9.03
C TYR A 688 26.59 2.63 -8.93
N LEU A 689 25.89 3.26 -9.88
CA LEU A 689 25.64 4.70 -9.89
C LEU A 689 24.16 4.97 -10.19
N LEU A 690 23.43 5.56 -9.25
CA LEU A 690 22.02 5.88 -9.43
C LEU A 690 21.83 7.38 -9.60
N LEU A 691 21.47 7.83 -10.80
CA LEU A 691 21.30 9.24 -11.18
C LEU A 691 19.87 9.58 -11.63
N SER A 692 18.90 8.68 -11.45
CA SER A 692 17.49 8.92 -11.83
C SER A 692 16.95 10.25 -11.25
N THR A 693 16.15 10.96 -12.04
CA THR A 693 15.50 12.23 -11.68
C THR A 693 16.49 13.37 -11.38
N ASN A 694 17.55 13.50 -12.19
CA ASN A 694 18.47 14.65 -12.15
C ASN A 694 18.52 15.38 -13.50
N PRO A 695 18.77 16.71 -13.54
CA PRO A 695 18.93 17.49 -14.76
C PRO A 695 20.30 17.31 -15.43
N VAL A 696 20.76 16.06 -15.55
CA VAL A 696 21.97 15.65 -16.28
C VAL A 696 21.63 15.53 -17.77
N THR A 697 22.52 15.97 -18.64
CA THR A 697 22.49 15.88 -20.11
C THR A 697 23.65 15.02 -20.65
N ASP A 698 23.78 14.91 -21.96
CA ASP A 698 24.88 14.19 -22.63
C ASP A 698 26.27 14.71 -22.22
N ALA A 699 26.40 16.02 -21.95
CA ALA A 699 27.67 16.61 -21.56
C ALA A 699 28.19 16.05 -20.22
N GLY A 700 27.28 15.73 -19.29
CA GLY A 700 27.62 15.09 -18.02
C GLY A 700 28.11 13.65 -18.17
N LEU A 701 27.67 12.93 -19.21
CA LEU A 701 28.06 11.55 -19.43
C LEU A 701 29.49 11.36 -19.92
N GLU A 702 30.11 12.37 -20.55
CA GLU A 702 31.53 12.34 -20.91
C GLU A 702 32.44 12.10 -19.70
N HIS A 703 32.03 12.59 -18.52
CA HIS A 703 32.74 12.37 -17.27
C HIS A 703 32.63 10.93 -16.76
N LEU A 704 31.52 10.24 -17.04
CA LEU A 704 31.27 8.87 -16.57
C LEU A 704 31.99 7.80 -17.42
N LYS A 705 32.44 8.13 -18.64
CA LYS A 705 33.10 7.17 -19.56
C LYS A 705 34.37 6.50 -19.01
N ARG A 706 34.96 7.05 -17.96
CA ARG A 706 36.18 6.52 -17.31
C ARG A 706 35.90 5.40 -16.30
N LEU A 707 34.65 5.27 -15.84
CA LEU A 707 34.24 4.35 -14.78
C LEU A 707 34.13 2.89 -15.26
N THR A 708 35.24 2.32 -15.72
CA THR A 708 35.29 1.02 -16.41
C THR A 708 34.81 -0.18 -15.59
N ASN A 709 34.75 -0.06 -14.25
CA ASN A 709 34.18 -1.09 -13.36
C ASN A 709 32.68 -0.94 -13.08
N LEU A 710 32.01 0.06 -13.68
CA LEU A 710 30.58 0.31 -13.47
C LEU A 710 29.74 -0.83 -14.06
N GLN A 711 28.89 -1.44 -13.22
CA GLN A 711 28.05 -2.60 -13.55
C GLN A 711 26.59 -2.19 -13.75
N ILE A 712 26.10 -1.20 -13.01
CA ILE A 712 24.75 -0.64 -13.20
C ILE A 712 24.78 0.88 -13.09
N LEU A 713 24.13 1.53 -14.06
CA LEU A 713 23.92 2.98 -14.11
C LEU A 713 22.43 3.26 -14.34
N ARG A 714 21.78 4.05 -13.46
CA ARG A 714 20.38 4.49 -13.67
C ARG A 714 20.29 5.95 -14.04
N LEU A 715 19.63 6.26 -15.15
CA LEU A 715 19.45 7.59 -15.75
C LEU A 715 17.97 7.88 -16.06
N GLU A 716 17.04 7.21 -15.39
CA GLU A 716 15.60 7.40 -15.61
C GLU A 716 15.19 8.85 -15.31
N ASN A 717 14.31 9.46 -16.12
CA ASN A 717 13.87 10.85 -15.92
C ASN A 717 15.02 11.88 -15.86
N THR A 718 16.10 11.65 -16.63
CA THR A 718 17.16 12.64 -16.87
C THR A 718 16.96 13.37 -18.20
N GLN A 719 17.74 14.42 -18.46
CA GLN A 719 17.75 15.14 -19.74
C GLN A 719 18.78 14.57 -20.74
N VAL A 720 19.41 13.45 -20.39
CA VAL A 720 20.32 12.71 -21.25
C VAL A 720 19.56 12.23 -22.49
N SER A 721 20.13 12.45 -23.67
CA SER A 721 19.62 11.92 -24.94
C SER A 721 20.11 10.49 -25.14
N ALA A 722 19.43 9.74 -26.01
CA ALA A 722 19.90 8.41 -26.36
C ALA A 722 21.36 8.45 -26.84
N ALA A 723 21.76 9.43 -27.66
CA ALA A 723 23.13 9.55 -28.18
C ALA A 723 24.20 9.59 -27.07
N GLY A 724 23.97 10.35 -25.99
CA GLY A 724 24.87 10.37 -24.83
C GLY A 724 24.93 9.01 -24.12
N VAL A 725 23.77 8.36 -23.90
CA VAL A 725 23.72 7.00 -23.32
C VAL A 725 24.54 6.02 -24.14
N MET A 726 24.52 6.11 -25.47
CA MET A 726 25.24 5.15 -26.32
C MET A 726 26.74 5.37 -26.35
N GLU A 727 27.18 6.63 -26.36
CA GLU A 727 28.60 6.97 -26.24
C GLU A 727 29.15 6.52 -24.87
N LEU A 728 28.33 6.57 -23.81
CA LEU A 728 28.68 6.00 -22.51
C LEU A 728 28.66 4.46 -22.52
N GLN A 729 27.63 3.82 -23.08
CA GLN A 729 27.53 2.35 -23.22
C GLN A 729 28.66 1.75 -24.05
N LYS A 730 29.20 2.52 -25.02
CA LYS A 730 30.36 2.17 -25.85
C LYS A 730 31.67 2.24 -25.04
N ALA A 731 31.79 3.18 -24.10
CA ALA A 731 32.91 3.23 -23.17
C ALA A 731 32.80 2.16 -22.07
N LEU A 732 31.57 1.82 -21.64
CA LEU A 732 31.25 0.92 -20.53
C LEU A 732 30.43 -0.30 -21.01
N PRO A 733 31.04 -1.25 -21.76
CA PRO A 733 30.29 -2.33 -22.43
C PRO A 733 29.64 -3.36 -21.49
N GLU A 734 30.17 -3.52 -20.27
CA GLU A 734 29.64 -4.45 -19.26
C GLU A 734 28.72 -3.74 -18.23
N CYS A 735 28.44 -2.44 -18.42
CA CYS A 735 27.53 -1.67 -17.57
C CYS A 735 26.09 -1.78 -18.09
N LEU A 736 25.13 -2.17 -17.23
CA LEU A 736 23.71 -2.04 -17.52
C LEU A 736 23.27 -0.58 -17.34
N ILE A 737 22.97 0.12 -18.43
CA ILE A 737 22.41 1.47 -18.36
C ILE A 737 20.87 1.41 -18.43
N GLU A 738 20.22 1.71 -17.32
CA GLU A 738 18.77 1.86 -17.21
C GLU A 738 18.36 3.30 -17.53
N TRP A 739 17.66 3.51 -18.65
CA TRP A 739 17.27 4.83 -19.15
C TRP A 739 15.97 4.70 -19.94
N PRO A 740 14.95 5.50 -19.58
CA PRO A 740 14.11 6.15 -20.56
C PRO A 740 14.07 7.68 -20.33
N SER A 741 14.27 8.47 -21.38
CA SER A 741 13.96 9.90 -21.40
C SER A 741 12.83 10.23 -22.38
N ARG A 742 12.25 11.43 -22.27
CA ARG A 742 11.08 11.88 -23.06
C ARG A 742 11.47 12.75 -24.28
N VAL A 743 12.70 12.65 -24.77
CA VAL A 743 13.29 13.66 -25.68
C VAL A 743 13.22 13.25 -27.15
N ARG A 744 12.15 13.68 -27.85
CA ARG A 744 12.07 13.66 -29.34
C ARG A 744 13.29 14.36 -29.96
N ARG A 745 13.96 13.73 -30.95
CA ARG A 745 14.86 14.41 -31.93
C ARG A 745 14.82 13.77 -33.32
N GLU A 746 15.33 14.52 -34.29
CA GLU A 746 15.31 14.22 -35.74
C GLU A 746 16.06 12.92 -36.14
N PRO A 747 15.68 12.28 -37.26
CA PRO A 747 16.32 11.06 -37.75
C PRO A 747 17.80 11.28 -38.12
N PRO A 748 18.65 10.25 -37.94
CA PRO A 748 20.10 10.36 -38.10
C PRO A 748 20.57 10.47 -39.56
N SER A 749 21.76 11.06 -39.74
CA SER A 749 22.47 11.13 -41.02
C SER A 749 22.83 9.74 -41.57
N SER A 750 22.48 9.51 -42.83
CA SER A 750 22.26 8.19 -43.44
C SER A 750 23.50 7.45 -43.99
N ALA A 751 24.70 7.98 -43.81
CA ALA A 751 25.90 7.59 -44.59
C ALA A 751 26.44 6.16 -44.36
N LYS A 752 25.98 5.43 -43.32
CA LYS A 752 26.43 4.06 -42.99
C LYS A 752 25.29 3.01 -42.94
N MET A 753 24.08 3.40 -43.35
CA MET A 753 22.90 2.52 -43.39
C MET A 753 22.45 2.28 -44.84
N THR A 754 21.83 1.14 -45.11
CA THR A 754 21.19 0.86 -46.39
C THR A 754 19.94 1.72 -46.60
N ALA A 755 19.44 1.82 -47.83
CA ALA A 755 18.20 2.55 -48.12
C ALA A 755 17.01 1.98 -47.32
N ASP A 756 16.92 0.66 -47.20
CA ASP A 756 15.84 -0.03 -46.48
C ASP A 756 15.93 0.20 -44.96
N GLU A 757 17.14 0.19 -44.38
CA GLU A 757 17.35 0.56 -42.96
C GLU A 757 16.96 2.02 -42.70
N ASN A 758 17.33 2.96 -43.57
CA ASN A 758 16.96 4.36 -43.42
C ASN A 758 15.43 4.58 -43.55
N ALA A 759 14.77 3.85 -44.46
CA ALA A 759 13.32 3.90 -44.61
C ALA A 759 12.60 3.36 -43.36
N ALA A 760 13.04 2.23 -42.84
CA ALA A 760 12.49 1.64 -41.62
C ALA A 760 12.70 2.52 -40.38
N ILE A 761 13.88 3.16 -40.24
CA ILE A 761 14.14 4.13 -39.17
C ILE A 761 13.17 5.31 -39.29
N ALA A 762 12.96 5.86 -40.48
CA ALA A 762 12.03 6.97 -40.69
C ALA A 762 10.58 6.61 -40.30
N GLU A 763 10.11 5.42 -40.68
CA GLU A 763 8.77 4.92 -40.33
C GLU A 763 8.60 4.75 -38.81
N LEU A 764 9.58 4.14 -38.14
CA LEU A 764 9.54 3.94 -36.69
C LEU A 764 9.65 5.25 -35.90
N CYS A 765 10.38 6.25 -36.42
CA CYS A 765 10.41 7.59 -35.83
C CYS A 765 9.06 8.33 -36.00
N LEU A 766 8.32 8.11 -37.08
CA LEU A 766 6.94 8.64 -37.23
C LEU A 766 5.98 8.03 -36.20
N LEU A 767 6.18 6.76 -35.85
CA LEU A 767 5.47 6.06 -34.75
C LEU A 767 5.91 6.54 -33.35
N GLY A 768 6.80 7.55 -33.28
CA GLY A 768 7.28 8.13 -32.03
C GLY A 768 8.39 7.32 -31.35
N GLY A 769 9.10 6.47 -32.09
CA GLY A 769 10.27 5.73 -31.62
C GLY A 769 11.55 6.54 -31.67
N ASP A 770 12.24 6.63 -30.53
CA ASP A 770 13.55 7.25 -30.43
C ASP A 770 14.61 6.19 -30.84
N ILE A 771 15.05 6.25 -32.11
CA ILE A 771 16.08 5.36 -32.67
C ILE A 771 17.39 6.12 -32.87
N VAL A 772 18.49 5.58 -32.34
CA VAL A 772 19.80 6.22 -32.46
C VAL A 772 20.90 5.21 -32.87
N PRO A 773 21.76 5.56 -33.86
CA PRO A 773 22.84 4.70 -34.35
C PRO A 773 24.19 4.91 -33.67
N VAL A 774 24.74 3.83 -33.10
CA VAL A 774 25.99 3.78 -32.34
C VAL A 774 27.18 3.58 -33.29
N ASP A 775 27.85 4.67 -33.69
CA ASP A 775 29.07 4.54 -34.47
C ASP A 775 30.25 4.07 -33.61
N ARG A 776 30.60 2.78 -33.73
CA ARG A 776 31.75 2.16 -33.06
C ARG A 776 33.02 2.13 -33.93
N GLY A 777 33.07 2.89 -35.03
CA GLY A 777 34.09 2.74 -36.07
C GLY A 777 33.91 1.49 -36.94
N ALA A 778 32.79 0.78 -36.75
CA ALA A 778 32.40 -0.38 -37.54
C ALA A 778 31.77 0.04 -38.89
N ALA A 779 31.69 -0.91 -39.83
CA ALA A 779 31.08 -0.70 -41.14
C ALA A 779 29.56 -0.44 -41.08
N ARG A 780 28.87 -1.00 -40.08
CA ARG A 780 27.47 -0.70 -39.73
C ARG A 780 27.41 -0.32 -38.24
N PRO A 781 26.77 0.79 -37.85
CA PRO A 781 26.58 1.15 -36.45
C PRO A 781 25.57 0.21 -35.77
N ALA A 782 25.63 0.03 -34.45
CA ALA A 782 24.57 -0.67 -33.72
C ALA A 782 23.35 0.24 -33.54
N LEU A 783 22.16 -0.28 -33.30
CA LEU A 783 20.95 0.54 -33.05
C LEU A 783 20.44 0.34 -31.63
N LEU A 784 20.08 1.44 -30.96
CA LEU A 784 19.22 1.42 -29.78
C LEU A 784 17.88 2.05 -30.17
N CYS A 785 16.78 1.47 -29.70
CA CYS A 785 15.42 1.91 -29.98
C CYS A 785 14.60 1.94 -28.69
N SER A 786 13.89 3.04 -28.43
CA SER A 786 12.93 3.15 -27.34
C SER A 786 11.59 3.68 -27.82
N PHE A 787 10.54 3.04 -27.34
CA PHE A 787 9.14 3.42 -27.53
C PHE A 787 8.41 3.62 -26.20
N TYR A 788 9.13 3.72 -25.07
CA TYR A 788 8.56 3.72 -23.72
C TYR A 788 7.25 4.54 -23.59
N GLY A 789 6.14 3.86 -23.29
CA GLY A 789 4.81 4.46 -23.10
C GLY A 789 4.00 4.81 -24.35
N LYS A 790 4.45 4.45 -25.56
CA LYS A 790 3.75 4.73 -26.83
C LYS A 790 2.68 3.67 -27.12
N ARG A 791 1.48 3.83 -26.57
CA ARG A 791 0.36 2.86 -26.60
C ARG A 791 -0.29 2.56 -27.98
N SER A 792 0.40 2.79 -29.11
CA SER A 792 -0.17 2.69 -30.46
C SER A 792 0.70 1.88 -31.43
N LEU A 793 1.52 0.96 -30.92
CA LEU A 793 2.49 0.19 -31.73
C LEU A 793 2.00 -1.17 -32.21
N ALA A 794 0.82 -1.61 -31.76
CA ALA A 794 0.20 -2.85 -32.20
C ALA A 794 0.08 -2.89 -33.73
N ASN A 795 0.57 -3.97 -34.36
CA ASN A 795 0.68 -4.20 -35.81
C ASN A 795 1.67 -3.30 -36.57
N HIS A 796 2.39 -2.38 -35.91
CA HIS A 796 3.29 -1.42 -36.55
C HIS A 796 4.79 -1.74 -36.39
N LEU A 797 5.14 -2.89 -35.79
CA LEU A 797 6.54 -3.28 -35.56
C LEU A 797 7.24 -3.95 -36.77
N GLN A 798 6.58 -4.08 -37.93
CA GLN A 798 7.18 -4.70 -39.12
C GLN A 798 8.54 -4.10 -39.55
N PRO A 799 8.76 -2.76 -39.53
CA PRO A 799 10.02 -2.18 -39.97
C PRO A 799 11.23 -2.56 -39.11
N LEU A 800 11.03 -3.02 -37.85
CA LEU A 800 12.13 -3.55 -37.03
C LEU A 800 12.85 -4.72 -37.72
N SER A 801 12.16 -5.49 -38.56
CA SER A 801 12.69 -6.71 -39.16
C SER A 801 13.93 -6.52 -40.06
N VAL A 802 14.18 -5.32 -40.59
CA VAL A 802 15.39 -5.01 -41.37
C VAL A 802 16.56 -4.50 -40.52
N LEU A 803 16.28 -4.03 -39.30
CA LEU A 803 17.23 -3.37 -38.38
C LEU A 803 18.08 -4.38 -37.58
N THR A 804 18.65 -5.35 -38.29
CA THR A 804 19.44 -6.50 -37.78
C THR A 804 20.65 -6.16 -36.90
N ASN A 805 21.05 -4.89 -36.85
CA ASN A 805 22.08 -4.30 -36.00
C ASN A 805 21.55 -3.74 -34.66
N MET A 806 20.29 -3.98 -34.31
CA MET A 806 19.69 -3.55 -33.04
C MET A 806 20.29 -4.31 -31.84
N CYS A 807 20.66 -3.55 -30.81
CA CYS A 807 21.32 -4.01 -29.58
C CYS A 807 20.43 -3.81 -28.34
N LEU A 808 19.54 -2.80 -28.34
CA LEU A 808 18.55 -2.57 -27.30
C LEU A 808 17.22 -2.18 -27.94
N LEU A 809 16.13 -2.76 -27.43
CA LEU A 809 14.77 -2.44 -27.78
C LEU A 809 13.93 -2.31 -26.52
N ASP A 810 13.50 -1.09 -26.21
CA ASP A 810 12.58 -0.78 -25.12
C ASP A 810 11.17 -0.58 -25.68
N LEU A 811 10.28 -1.52 -25.36
CA LEU A 811 8.86 -1.49 -25.71
C LEU A 811 7.99 -1.44 -24.44
N GLU A 812 8.48 -0.96 -23.29
CA GLU A 812 7.64 -0.98 -22.08
C GLU A 812 6.40 -0.08 -22.24
N ASN A 813 5.22 -0.59 -21.88
CA ASN A 813 3.92 0.11 -21.93
C ASN A 813 3.50 0.57 -23.35
N CYS A 814 3.74 -0.25 -24.37
CA CYS A 814 3.56 0.09 -25.80
C CYS A 814 2.33 -0.53 -26.48
N ASP A 815 1.54 -1.33 -25.75
CA ASP A 815 0.41 -2.12 -26.27
C ASP A 815 0.78 -3.19 -27.32
N VAL A 816 2.03 -3.67 -27.27
CA VAL A 816 2.56 -4.72 -28.17
C VAL A 816 1.89 -6.07 -27.87
N ALA A 817 1.58 -6.85 -28.91
CA ALA A 817 0.98 -8.18 -28.80
C ALA A 817 1.85 -9.27 -29.46
N ASP A 818 1.47 -10.54 -29.27
CA ASP A 818 2.21 -11.71 -29.79
C ASP A 818 2.46 -11.65 -31.31
N ALA A 819 1.49 -11.11 -32.05
CA ALA A 819 1.56 -10.97 -33.50
C ALA A 819 2.66 -9.99 -33.96
N ASP A 820 3.13 -9.10 -33.10
CA ASP A 820 4.19 -8.13 -33.38
C ASP A 820 5.58 -8.73 -33.16
N LEU A 821 5.73 -9.59 -32.13
CA LEU A 821 7.02 -10.16 -31.75
C LEU A 821 7.66 -11.02 -32.86
N LYS A 822 6.87 -11.51 -33.82
CA LYS A 822 7.38 -12.19 -35.03
C LYS A 822 8.39 -11.35 -35.82
N HIS A 823 8.29 -10.02 -35.74
CA HIS A 823 9.20 -9.09 -36.42
C HIS A 823 10.55 -8.92 -35.72
N LEU A 824 10.66 -9.34 -34.45
CA LEU A 824 11.92 -9.32 -33.70
C LEU A 824 12.84 -10.50 -34.06
N ALA A 825 12.31 -11.56 -34.69
CA ALA A 825 13.04 -12.81 -34.95
C ALA A 825 14.27 -12.68 -35.88
N THR A 826 14.50 -11.51 -36.49
CA THR A 826 15.72 -11.19 -37.27
C THR A 826 16.77 -10.43 -36.46
N LEU A 827 16.44 -9.95 -35.26
CA LEU A 827 17.29 -9.11 -34.41
C LEU A 827 18.31 -9.92 -33.59
N ASN A 828 19.04 -10.82 -34.26
CA ASN A 828 19.90 -11.81 -33.59
C ASN A 828 21.05 -11.21 -32.75
N GLY A 829 21.35 -9.91 -32.91
CA GLY A 829 22.31 -9.16 -32.08
C GLY A 829 21.70 -8.40 -30.88
N LEU A 830 20.42 -8.59 -30.58
CA LEU A 830 19.72 -7.87 -29.51
C LEU A 830 20.20 -8.35 -28.13
N HIS A 831 20.79 -7.44 -27.34
CA HIS A 831 21.28 -7.73 -25.98
C HIS A 831 20.24 -7.41 -24.90
N CYS A 832 19.35 -6.45 -25.13
CA CYS A 832 18.36 -5.98 -24.17
C CYS A 832 16.99 -5.84 -24.82
N LEU A 833 15.98 -6.49 -24.24
CA LEU A 833 14.58 -6.41 -24.66
C LEU A 833 13.70 -6.14 -23.44
N ARG A 834 12.96 -5.03 -23.47
CA ARG A 834 11.99 -4.70 -22.42
C ARG A 834 10.56 -4.74 -22.95
N LEU A 835 9.71 -5.57 -22.32
CA LEU A 835 8.34 -5.88 -22.75
C LEU A 835 7.29 -5.75 -21.63
N ARG A 836 7.63 -5.19 -20.47
CA ARG A 836 6.67 -4.90 -19.38
C ARG A 836 5.53 -3.99 -19.86
N GLY A 837 4.29 -4.16 -19.37
CA GLY A 837 3.17 -3.31 -19.77
C GLY A 837 2.59 -3.61 -21.15
N ASN A 838 2.69 -4.85 -21.63
CA ASN A 838 2.25 -5.25 -22.98
C ASN A 838 1.39 -6.52 -22.95
N LYS A 839 0.65 -6.76 -24.02
CA LYS A 839 -0.26 -7.90 -24.22
C LYS A 839 0.49 -9.13 -24.78
N VAL A 840 1.65 -9.44 -24.20
CA VAL A 840 2.52 -10.54 -24.62
C VAL A 840 2.20 -11.78 -23.79
N THR A 841 1.86 -12.87 -24.49
CA THR A 841 1.61 -14.19 -23.93
C THR A 841 2.73 -15.17 -24.31
N ASP A 842 2.60 -16.41 -23.86
CA ASP A 842 3.48 -17.53 -24.25
C ASP A 842 3.60 -17.67 -25.78
N ALA A 843 2.53 -17.41 -26.52
CA ALA A 843 2.51 -17.50 -27.96
C ALA A 843 3.38 -16.44 -28.66
N GLY A 844 3.69 -15.33 -27.99
CA GLY A 844 4.66 -14.33 -28.45
C GLY A 844 6.10 -14.72 -28.13
N LEU A 845 6.34 -15.33 -26.96
CA LEU A 845 7.69 -15.69 -26.49
C LEU A 845 8.41 -16.67 -27.43
N LYS A 846 7.69 -17.49 -28.20
CA LYS A 846 8.27 -18.37 -29.24
C LYS A 846 9.15 -17.64 -30.25
N HIS A 847 8.92 -16.35 -30.47
CA HIS A 847 9.69 -15.52 -31.39
C HIS A 847 11.02 -15.03 -30.80
N LEU A 848 11.21 -15.13 -29.48
CA LEU A 848 12.45 -14.73 -28.80
C LEU A 848 13.55 -15.80 -28.84
N ALA A 849 13.21 -17.06 -29.16
CA ALA A 849 14.14 -18.19 -29.17
C ALA A 849 15.33 -18.03 -30.14
N CYS A 850 15.22 -17.17 -31.15
CA CYS A 850 16.31 -16.84 -32.09
C CYS A 850 17.32 -15.82 -31.54
N LEU A 851 16.99 -15.11 -30.45
CA LEU A 851 17.75 -13.97 -29.92
C LEU A 851 18.93 -14.42 -29.04
N SER A 852 19.82 -15.26 -29.58
CA SER A 852 20.90 -15.92 -28.82
C SER A 852 21.89 -14.98 -28.11
N GLU A 853 21.95 -13.70 -28.49
CA GLU A 853 22.77 -12.67 -27.82
C GLU A 853 22.07 -11.94 -26.66
N LEU A 854 20.82 -12.30 -26.35
CA LEU A 854 20.00 -11.64 -25.33
C LEU A 854 20.58 -11.85 -23.92
N ARG A 855 20.82 -10.74 -23.22
CA ARG A 855 21.38 -10.68 -21.86
C ARG A 855 20.36 -10.18 -20.83
N PHE A 856 19.50 -9.25 -21.23
CA PHE A 856 18.51 -8.61 -20.37
C PHE A 856 17.12 -8.77 -20.97
N LEU A 857 16.21 -9.41 -20.23
CA LEU A 857 14.82 -9.61 -20.65
C LEU A 857 13.87 -9.16 -19.53
N HIS A 858 13.02 -8.17 -19.83
CA HIS A 858 11.96 -7.74 -18.91
C HIS A 858 10.60 -8.27 -19.37
N LEU A 859 10.06 -9.24 -18.63
CA LEU A 859 8.68 -9.71 -18.73
C LEU A 859 7.96 -9.41 -17.40
N ASN A 860 6.70 -8.98 -17.47
CA ASN A 860 5.91 -8.60 -16.30
C ASN A 860 4.42 -8.70 -16.68
N GLU A 861 3.55 -8.90 -15.68
CA GLU A 861 2.09 -9.08 -15.80
C GLU A 861 1.59 -10.48 -16.21
N ARG A 862 0.31 -10.75 -15.88
CA ARG A 862 -0.30 -12.08 -15.67
C ARG A 862 -0.47 -12.96 -16.93
N GLN A 863 0.08 -12.57 -18.09
CA GLN A 863 -0.18 -13.27 -19.37
C GLN A 863 0.90 -14.27 -19.79
N VAL A 864 2.11 -14.19 -19.23
CA VAL A 864 3.16 -15.21 -19.39
C VAL A 864 2.97 -16.31 -18.35
N THR A 865 2.93 -17.56 -18.80
CA THR A 865 2.81 -18.77 -17.97
C THR A 865 4.08 -19.63 -18.08
N ASP A 866 4.08 -20.77 -17.39
CA ASP A 866 5.12 -21.78 -17.45
C ASP A 866 5.40 -22.32 -18.87
N ALA A 867 4.40 -22.37 -19.74
CA ALA A 867 4.57 -22.82 -21.12
C ALA A 867 5.45 -21.85 -21.92
N GLY A 868 5.33 -20.54 -21.70
CA GLY A 868 6.15 -19.52 -22.36
C GLY A 868 7.63 -19.60 -21.99
N LEU A 869 7.96 -20.14 -20.80
CA LEU A 869 9.34 -20.31 -20.36
C LEU A 869 10.11 -21.36 -21.18
N GLU A 870 9.43 -22.29 -21.86
CA GLU A 870 10.08 -23.23 -22.79
C GLU A 870 10.85 -22.48 -23.89
N HIS A 871 10.32 -21.35 -24.36
CA HIS A 871 10.90 -20.56 -25.44
C HIS A 871 12.12 -19.73 -25.03
N LEU A 872 12.46 -19.67 -23.73
CA LEU A 872 13.69 -19.05 -23.24
C LEU A 872 14.88 -20.02 -23.19
N ARG A 873 14.66 -21.30 -23.51
CA ARG A 873 15.70 -22.34 -23.51
C ARG A 873 16.73 -22.07 -24.61
N GLY A 874 18.01 -22.08 -24.23
CA GLY A 874 19.13 -21.84 -25.16
C GLY A 874 19.54 -20.37 -25.28
N LEU A 875 18.90 -19.46 -24.54
CA LEU A 875 19.37 -18.08 -24.34
C LEU A 875 20.54 -18.07 -23.33
N ASP A 876 21.60 -18.82 -23.61
CA ASP A 876 22.69 -19.14 -22.67
C ASP A 876 23.47 -17.91 -22.16
N LYS A 877 23.29 -16.76 -22.82
CA LYS A 877 23.85 -15.45 -22.46
C LYS A 877 22.94 -14.61 -21.54
N LEU A 878 21.74 -15.08 -21.18
CA LEU A 878 20.79 -14.34 -20.36
C LEU A 878 21.33 -14.17 -18.94
N GLN A 879 21.56 -12.92 -18.54
CA GLN A 879 22.13 -12.50 -17.26
C GLN A 879 21.06 -11.98 -16.30
N TYR A 880 20.01 -11.37 -16.83
CA TYR A 880 18.92 -10.76 -16.07
C TYR A 880 17.56 -11.18 -16.64
N LEU A 881 16.72 -11.75 -15.79
CA LEU A 881 15.35 -12.13 -16.11
C LEU A 881 14.38 -11.58 -15.06
N MET A 882 13.54 -10.64 -15.49
CA MET A 882 12.38 -10.18 -14.73
C MET A 882 11.15 -10.97 -15.19
N LEU A 883 10.42 -11.54 -14.24
CA LEU A 883 9.17 -12.30 -14.40
C LEU A 883 8.15 -11.92 -13.32
N ASN A 884 8.32 -10.77 -12.64
CA ASN A 884 7.41 -10.35 -11.57
C ASN A 884 5.96 -10.26 -12.08
N ARG A 885 4.99 -10.61 -11.23
CA ARG A 885 3.54 -10.55 -11.53
C ARG A 885 3.07 -11.39 -12.74
N THR A 886 3.90 -12.31 -13.24
CA THR A 886 3.51 -13.28 -14.27
C THR A 886 2.68 -14.43 -13.68
N ALA A 887 1.99 -15.20 -14.54
CA ALA A 887 1.16 -16.34 -14.13
C ALA A 887 1.96 -17.63 -13.88
N VAL A 888 3.30 -17.59 -14.01
CA VAL A 888 4.24 -18.69 -13.72
C VAL A 888 3.95 -19.31 -12.33
N ASP A 889 3.52 -20.57 -12.32
CA ASP A 889 3.28 -21.42 -11.14
C ASP A 889 4.53 -22.19 -10.70
N GLY A 890 5.51 -22.28 -11.60
CA GLY A 890 6.84 -22.79 -11.36
C GLY A 890 7.17 -24.11 -12.06
N THR A 891 6.18 -24.82 -12.61
CA THR A 891 6.42 -26.02 -13.43
C THR A 891 7.37 -25.74 -14.60
N GLY A 892 7.33 -24.53 -15.15
CA GLY A 892 8.15 -24.06 -16.26
C GLY A 892 9.54 -23.56 -15.87
N LEU A 893 9.85 -23.40 -14.56
CA LEU A 893 11.22 -23.07 -14.12
C LEU A 893 12.22 -24.17 -14.51
N VAL A 894 11.75 -25.38 -14.84
CA VAL A 894 12.56 -26.45 -15.44
C VAL A 894 13.24 -26.02 -16.75
N HIS A 895 12.65 -25.08 -17.51
CA HIS A 895 13.22 -24.58 -18.76
C HIS A 895 14.36 -23.58 -18.57
N LEU A 896 14.47 -22.96 -17.39
CA LEU A 896 15.61 -22.11 -17.02
C LEU A 896 16.86 -22.94 -16.67
N LYS A 897 16.72 -24.27 -16.50
CA LYS A 897 17.80 -25.20 -16.18
C LYS A 897 18.80 -25.33 -17.34
N GLY A 898 19.81 -24.47 -17.33
CA GLY A 898 20.83 -24.37 -18.37
C GLY A 898 21.32 -22.93 -18.59
N LEU A 899 20.55 -21.93 -18.14
CA LEU A 899 20.89 -20.51 -18.22
C LEU A 899 21.98 -20.13 -17.20
N GLY A 900 23.18 -20.71 -17.37
CA GLY A 900 24.29 -20.58 -16.43
C GLY A 900 24.85 -19.17 -16.29
N ALA A 901 24.54 -18.26 -17.22
CA ALA A 901 24.89 -16.84 -17.11
C ALA A 901 23.95 -16.04 -16.18
N LEU A 902 22.82 -16.60 -15.74
CA LEU A 902 21.79 -15.86 -15.03
C LEU A 902 22.27 -15.42 -13.63
N GLY A 903 22.51 -14.12 -13.50
CA GLY A 903 22.91 -13.47 -12.25
C GLY A 903 21.74 -12.87 -11.47
N VAL A 904 20.64 -12.52 -12.14
CA VAL A 904 19.47 -11.90 -11.50
C VAL A 904 18.17 -12.54 -11.99
N LEU A 905 17.35 -13.01 -11.05
CA LEU A 905 16.03 -13.58 -11.30
C LEU A 905 14.98 -12.95 -10.37
N LYS A 906 13.95 -12.35 -10.96
CA LYS A 906 12.87 -11.67 -10.21
C LYS A 906 11.55 -12.40 -10.48
N LEU A 907 10.99 -13.04 -9.44
CA LEU A 907 9.76 -13.85 -9.47
C LEU A 907 8.74 -13.34 -8.43
N ALA A 908 8.83 -12.09 -7.99
CA ALA A 908 7.94 -11.54 -6.99
C ALA A 908 6.50 -11.44 -7.50
N ARG A 909 5.51 -11.78 -6.66
CA ARG A 909 4.08 -11.82 -7.00
C ARG A 909 3.75 -12.82 -8.13
N THR A 910 4.45 -13.95 -8.18
CA THR A 910 4.14 -15.10 -9.06
C THR A 910 3.52 -16.25 -8.27
N ARG A 911 3.08 -17.31 -8.94
CA ARG A 911 2.46 -18.50 -8.32
C ARG A 911 3.48 -19.58 -7.92
N VAL A 912 4.78 -19.31 -8.10
CA VAL A 912 5.95 -20.15 -7.72
C VAL A 912 5.83 -20.72 -6.30
N ASN A 913 6.19 -22.00 -6.14
CA ASN A 913 6.01 -22.80 -4.94
C ASN A 913 7.27 -23.63 -4.60
N ASP A 914 7.20 -24.47 -3.57
CA ASP A 914 8.35 -25.24 -3.08
C ASP A 914 8.97 -26.22 -4.08
N ALA A 915 8.14 -26.88 -4.89
CA ALA A 915 8.62 -27.90 -5.83
C ALA A 915 9.43 -27.28 -6.97
N SER A 916 9.05 -26.07 -7.40
CA SER A 916 9.72 -25.39 -8.51
C SER A 916 11.06 -24.75 -8.14
N LEU A 917 11.33 -24.49 -6.86
CA LEU A 917 12.66 -24.07 -6.41
C LEU A 917 13.73 -25.16 -6.62
N GLU A 918 13.36 -26.44 -6.75
CA GLU A 918 14.31 -27.50 -7.14
C GLU A 918 15.00 -27.18 -8.47
N HIS A 919 14.26 -26.62 -9.43
CA HIS A 919 14.75 -26.31 -10.76
C HIS A 919 15.79 -25.17 -10.78
N LEU A 920 15.78 -24.30 -9.78
CA LEU A 920 16.74 -23.19 -9.65
C LEU A 920 18.09 -23.62 -9.06
N SER A 921 18.18 -24.80 -8.42
CA SER A 921 19.38 -25.27 -7.70
C SER A 921 20.68 -25.33 -8.53
N GLY A 922 20.57 -25.40 -9.86
CA GLY A 922 21.71 -25.40 -10.79
C GLY A 922 22.23 -24.02 -11.21
N LEU A 923 21.55 -22.93 -10.83
CA LEU A 923 21.89 -21.56 -11.25
C LEU A 923 22.99 -20.96 -10.35
N THR A 924 24.17 -21.59 -10.30
CA THR A 924 25.22 -21.25 -9.32
C THR A 924 25.80 -19.85 -9.47
N ASN A 925 25.56 -19.14 -10.57
CA ASN A 925 25.97 -17.74 -10.77
C ASN A 925 24.92 -16.72 -10.29
N LEU A 926 23.76 -17.17 -9.79
CA LEU A 926 22.70 -16.28 -9.32
C LEU A 926 23.16 -15.47 -8.10
N GLN A 927 23.15 -14.15 -8.24
CA GLN A 927 23.52 -13.16 -7.23
C GLN A 927 22.29 -12.52 -6.58
N GLU A 928 21.17 -12.43 -7.30
CA GLU A 928 19.92 -11.92 -6.75
C GLU A 928 18.72 -12.77 -7.14
N LEU A 929 17.91 -13.11 -6.13
CA LEU A 929 16.65 -13.83 -6.25
C LEU A 929 15.54 -13.11 -5.48
N SER A 930 14.45 -12.75 -6.15
CA SER A 930 13.27 -12.19 -5.49
C SER A 930 12.09 -13.16 -5.61
N LEU A 931 11.61 -13.63 -4.46
CA LEU A 931 10.46 -14.53 -4.27
C LEU A 931 9.38 -13.86 -3.39
N THR A 932 9.43 -12.54 -3.22
CA THR A 932 8.47 -11.78 -2.41
C THR A 932 7.04 -12.00 -2.90
N THR A 933 6.10 -12.29 -1.99
CA THR A 933 4.69 -12.60 -2.32
C THR A 933 4.57 -13.79 -3.27
N THR A 934 5.14 -14.94 -2.89
CA THR A 934 5.01 -16.23 -3.61
C THR A 934 4.52 -17.33 -2.67
N ARG A 935 4.23 -18.53 -3.21
CA ARG A 935 3.73 -19.69 -2.45
C ARG A 935 4.87 -20.55 -1.88
N VAL A 936 6.05 -19.98 -1.70
CA VAL A 936 7.22 -20.66 -1.10
C VAL A 936 7.06 -20.78 0.41
N SER A 937 7.45 -21.93 0.95
CA SER A 937 7.53 -22.27 2.37
C SER A 937 8.92 -22.80 2.74
N ASP A 938 9.07 -23.27 3.98
CA ASP A 938 10.28 -23.93 4.48
C ASP A 938 10.76 -25.08 3.60
N ALA A 939 9.83 -25.82 3.00
CA ALA A 939 10.15 -27.01 2.20
C ALA A 939 10.86 -26.66 0.89
N GLY A 940 10.68 -25.46 0.36
CA GLY A 940 11.34 -24.97 -0.85
C GLY A 940 12.75 -24.43 -0.58
N LEU A 941 12.96 -23.73 0.56
CA LEU A 941 14.24 -23.08 0.87
C LEU A 941 15.44 -24.04 0.94
N LYS A 942 15.21 -25.32 1.23
CA LYS A 942 16.27 -26.36 1.17
C LYS A 942 16.99 -26.40 -0.19
N HIS A 943 16.28 -26.10 -1.29
CA HIS A 943 16.82 -26.14 -2.65
C HIS A 943 17.73 -24.93 -2.98
N LEU A 944 17.64 -23.83 -2.22
CA LEU A 944 18.46 -22.63 -2.42
C LEU A 944 19.87 -22.79 -1.83
N SER A 945 20.11 -23.77 -0.96
CA SER A 945 21.36 -23.96 -0.22
C SER A 945 22.62 -24.13 -1.09
N GLY A 946 22.48 -24.52 -2.36
CA GLY A 946 23.58 -24.62 -3.33
C GLY A 946 23.97 -23.30 -4.02
N LEU A 947 23.18 -22.24 -3.86
CA LEU A 947 23.37 -20.94 -4.55
C LEU A 947 24.40 -20.07 -3.84
N ALA A 948 25.64 -20.57 -3.72
CA ALA A 948 26.69 -19.95 -2.90
C ALA A 948 27.07 -18.51 -3.30
N ASN A 949 26.76 -18.07 -4.52
CA ASN A 949 27.01 -16.70 -5.00
C ASN A 949 25.87 -15.72 -4.70
N LEU A 950 24.77 -16.17 -4.07
CA LEU A 950 23.61 -15.34 -3.79
C LEU A 950 23.96 -14.25 -2.77
N GLN A 951 23.74 -12.99 -3.17
CA GLN A 951 23.99 -11.79 -2.40
C GLN A 951 22.69 -11.15 -1.90
N ASN A 952 21.62 -11.20 -2.69
CA ASN A 952 20.33 -10.59 -2.34
C ASN A 952 19.20 -11.61 -2.46
N LEU A 953 18.43 -11.77 -1.37
CA LEU A 953 17.29 -12.69 -1.31
C LEU A 953 16.05 -12.00 -0.71
N GLY A 954 14.99 -11.89 -1.52
CA GLY A 954 13.69 -11.39 -1.07
C GLY A 954 12.69 -12.53 -0.83
N LEU A 955 12.20 -12.67 0.40
CA LEU A 955 11.23 -13.67 0.85
C LEU A 955 10.04 -13.04 1.60
N GLY A 956 9.85 -11.72 1.54
CA GLY A 956 8.74 -11.08 2.25
C GLY A 956 7.36 -11.51 1.74
N HIS A 957 6.34 -11.54 2.60
CA HIS A 957 5.00 -12.09 2.29
C HIS A 957 5.05 -13.54 1.76
N THR A 958 5.82 -14.43 2.39
CA THR A 958 5.87 -15.87 2.06
C THR A 958 5.51 -16.74 3.27
N GLN A 959 5.36 -18.05 3.06
CA GLN A 959 5.01 -19.01 4.11
C GLN A 959 6.24 -19.54 4.86
N VAL A 960 7.33 -18.77 4.89
CA VAL A 960 8.59 -19.14 5.56
C VAL A 960 8.48 -18.93 7.07
N THR A 961 8.99 -19.91 7.81
CA THR A 961 9.12 -19.95 9.26
C THR A 961 10.59 -20.14 9.66
N ASP A 962 10.87 -20.23 10.96
CA ASP A 962 12.18 -20.55 11.53
C ASP A 962 12.82 -21.82 10.94
N ALA A 963 12.00 -22.83 10.60
CA ALA A 963 12.49 -24.07 10.01
C ALA A 963 13.03 -23.89 8.59
N GLY A 964 12.48 -22.94 7.82
CA GLY A 964 12.96 -22.55 6.51
C GLY A 964 14.22 -21.69 6.59
N VAL A 965 14.26 -20.72 7.50
CA VAL A 965 15.42 -19.83 7.71
C VAL A 965 16.70 -20.62 8.02
N LYS A 966 16.58 -21.77 8.71
CA LYS A 966 17.67 -22.73 8.93
C LYS A 966 18.41 -23.15 7.66
N HIS A 967 17.72 -23.24 6.51
CA HIS A 967 18.34 -23.61 5.22
C HIS A 967 19.18 -22.49 4.61
N LEU A 968 19.00 -21.24 5.03
CA LEU A 968 19.73 -20.08 4.53
C LEU A 968 21.13 -19.92 5.16
N GLY A 969 21.40 -20.56 6.31
CA GLY A 969 22.64 -20.39 7.07
C GLY A 969 23.95 -20.77 6.36
N GLY A 970 23.87 -21.47 5.22
CA GLY A 970 25.02 -21.75 4.35
C GLY A 970 25.34 -20.67 3.31
N LEU A 971 24.44 -19.70 3.10
CA LEU A 971 24.54 -18.67 2.07
C LEU A 971 25.38 -17.47 2.56
N THR A 972 26.62 -17.72 2.95
CA THR A 972 27.50 -16.75 3.64
C THR A 972 27.84 -15.50 2.82
N ASN A 973 27.54 -15.47 1.52
CA ASN A 973 27.71 -14.30 0.66
C ASN A 973 26.49 -13.35 0.63
N LEU A 974 25.41 -13.69 1.35
CA LEU A 974 24.25 -12.80 1.49
C LEU A 974 24.65 -11.46 2.12
N GLN A 975 24.25 -10.39 1.44
CA GLN A 975 24.36 -8.99 1.82
C GLN A 975 22.97 -8.40 2.09
N GLY A 976 21.94 -8.80 1.35
CA GLY A 976 20.55 -8.37 1.57
C GLY A 976 19.61 -9.57 1.80
N LEU A 977 18.83 -9.52 2.88
CA LEU A 977 17.81 -10.52 3.20
C LEU A 977 16.51 -9.85 3.66
N GLY A 978 15.45 -10.02 2.87
CA GLY A 978 14.10 -9.56 3.22
C GLY A 978 13.22 -10.71 3.69
N LEU A 979 12.78 -10.66 4.96
CA LEU A 979 11.91 -11.64 5.62
C LEU A 979 10.63 -10.97 6.20
N TYR A 980 10.28 -9.78 5.71
CA TYR A 980 9.17 -9.00 6.25
C TYR A 980 7.79 -9.62 5.94
N ASP A 981 6.82 -9.49 6.85
CA ASP A 981 5.55 -10.24 6.83
C ASP A 981 5.76 -11.74 6.52
N THR A 982 6.50 -12.40 7.42
CA THR A 982 6.68 -13.86 7.42
C THR A 982 6.48 -14.41 8.84
N GLN A 983 6.40 -15.73 8.97
CA GLN A 983 6.18 -16.40 10.27
C GLN A 983 7.50 -16.68 11.02
N VAL A 984 8.52 -15.83 10.80
CA VAL A 984 9.80 -15.91 11.48
C VAL A 984 9.70 -15.33 12.90
N THR A 985 10.29 -16.04 13.85
CA THR A 985 10.37 -15.71 15.27
C THR A 985 11.83 -15.61 15.72
N ASP A 986 12.06 -15.34 17.00
CA ASP A 986 13.38 -15.36 17.64
C ASP A 986 14.18 -16.64 17.36
N ALA A 987 13.52 -17.80 17.25
CA ALA A 987 14.19 -19.07 16.97
C ALA A 987 14.78 -19.14 15.56
N GLY A 988 14.20 -18.44 14.57
CA GLY A 988 14.72 -18.34 13.21
C GLY A 988 15.95 -17.44 13.12
N LEU A 989 15.97 -16.33 13.87
CA LEU A 989 17.11 -15.39 13.92
C LEU A 989 18.40 -16.07 14.40
N LYS A 990 18.29 -17.10 15.26
CA LYS A 990 19.41 -17.96 15.66
C LYS A 990 20.16 -18.58 14.48
N HIS A 991 19.48 -18.85 13.37
CA HIS A 991 20.08 -19.42 12.17
C HIS A 991 20.76 -18.36 11.27
N LEU A 992 20.46 -17.07 11.46
CA LEU A 992 21.05 -15.97 10.69
C LEU A 992 22.43 -15.52 11.22
N GLY A 993 22.77 -15.81 12.49
CA GLY A 993 24.00 -15.30 13.14
C GLY A 993 25.33 -15.70 12.48
N GLY A 994 25.34 -16.66 11.55
CA GLY A 994 26.50 -17.01 10.73
C GLY A 994 26.67 -16.18 9.45
N LEU A 995 25.66 -15.40 9.04
CA LEU A 995 25.63 -14.64 7.79
C LEU A 995 26.30 -13.26 7.96
N THR A 996 27.57 -13.26 8.38
CA THR A 996 28.29 -12.05 8.80
C THR A 996 28.53 -11.00 7.70
N ASN A 997 28.18 -11.30 6.44
CA ASN A 997 28.25 -10.35 5.32
C ASN A 997 26.95 -9.55 5.11
N LEU A 998 25.89 -9.85 5.87
CA LEU A 998 24.62 -9.11 5.82
C LEU A 998 24.85 -7.62 6.12
N GLN A 999 24.36 -6.79 5.21
CA GLN A 999 24.31 -5.34 5.25
C GLN A 999 22.86 -4.85 5.37
N PHE A 1000 21.88 -5.56 4.78
CA PHE A 1000 20.47 -5.21 4.83
C PHE A 1000 19.66 -6.40 5.36
N LEU A 1001 18.91 -6.20 6.45
CA LEU A 1001 18.01 -7.20 7.03
C LEU A 1001 16.65 -6.57 7.31
N TRP A 1002 15.61 -7.05 6.62
CA TRP A 1002 14.25 -6.55 6.80
C TRP A 1002 13.39 -7.61 7.49
N LEU A 1003 13.00 -7.31 8.74
CA LEU A 1003 12.21 -8.15 9.65
C LEU A 1003 10.92 -7.45 10.10
N ASN A 1004 10.51 -6.37 9.41
CA ASN A 1004 9.26 -5.70 9.75
C ASN A 1004 8.05 -6.64 9.59
N ASP A 1005 7.05 -6.47 10.44
CA ASP A 1005 5.82 -7.28 10.46
C ASP A 1005 6.08 -8.79 10.72
N THR A 1006 7.14 -9.11 11.47
CA THR A 1006 7.45 -10.49 11.92
C THR A 1006 7.23 -10.67 13.44
N GLN A 1007 7.27 -11.91 13.91
CA GLN A 1007 7.06 -12.28 15.33
C GLN A 1007 8.36 -12.20 16.16
N VAL A 1008 9.32 -11.36 15.74
CA VAL A 1008 10.58 -11.13 16.46
C VAL A 1008 10.35 -10.28 17.71
N THR A 1009 11.06 -10.63 18.78
CA THR A 1009 11.06 -9.93 20.07
C THR A 1009 12.50 -9.61 20.51
N ASP A 1010 12.65 -9.09 21.73
CA ASP A 1010 13.95 -8.82 22.36
C ASP A 1010 14.91 -10.02 22.35
N ALA A 1011 14.37 -11.24 22.51
CA ALA A 1011 15.18 -12.46 22.55
C ALA A 1011 15.83 -12.79 21.20
N GLY A 1012 15.15 -12.49 20.09
CA GLY A 1012 15.69 -12.69 18.74
C GLY A 1012 16.86 -11.75 18.44
N LEU A 1013 16.83 -10.53 18.99
CA LEU A 1013 17.91 -9.56 18.80
C LEU A 1013 19.25 -10.00 19.44
N GLU A 1014 19.24 -10.88 20.46
CA GLU A 1014 20.47 -11.49 21.01
C GLU A 1014 21.27 -12.20 19.90
N HIS A 1015 20.58 -12.81 18.93
CA HIS A 1015 21.20 -13.57 17.84
C HIS A 1015 21.77 -12.69 16.71
N LEU A 1016 21.40 -11.40 16.66
CA LEU A 1016 21.92 -10.46 15.65
C LEU A 1016 23.24 -9.81 16.06
N THR A 1017 23.67 -9.93 17.32
CA THR A 1017 24.89 -9.30 17.89
C THR A 1017 26.19 -9.58 17.11
N GLY A 1018 26.26 -10.70 16.38
CA GLY A 1018 27.41 -11.07 15.54
C GLY A 1018 27.42 -10.44 14.13
N LEU A 1019 26.32 -9.84 13.68
CA LEU A 1019 26.17 -9.28 12.33
C LEU A 1019 26.75 -7.86 12.23
N THR A 1020 28.02 -7.70 12.59
CA THR A 1020 28.66 -6.38 12.73
C THR A 1020 28.80 -5.59 11.42
N ASN A 1021 28.50 -6.18 10.26
CA ASN A 1021 28.47 -5.50 8.96
C ASN A 1021 27.09 -4.93 8.58
N LEU A 1022 26.08 -5.13 9.44
CA LEU A 1022 24.71 -4.68 9.18
C LEU A 1022 24.65 -3.15 9.13
N GLN A 1023 24.12 -2.61 8.03
CA GLN A 1023 23.97 -1.19 7.73
C GLN A 1023 22.51 -0.76 7.82
N GLU A 1024 21.57 -1.62 7.40
CA GLU A 1024 20.13 -1.40 7.54
C GLU A 1024 19.45 -2.57 8.27
N LEU A 1025 18.68 -2.24 9.29
CA LEU A 1025 17.84 -3.18 10.03
C LEU A 1025 16.43 -2.58 10.11
N ARG A 1026 15.42 -3.31 9.60
CA ARG A 1026 14.02 -2.95 9.78
C ARG A 1026 13.33 -3.89 10.74
N LEU A 1027 12.72 -3.31 11.78
CA LEU A 1027 12.03 -3.99 12.87
C LEU A 1027 10.64 -3.38 13.12
N ASP A 1028 10.08 -2.70 12.12
CA ASP A 1028 8.75 -2.08 12.24
C ASP A 1028 7.67 -3.14 12.53
N SER A 1029 6.67 -2.80 13.33
CA SER A 1029 5.58 -3.70 13.79
C SER A 1029 6.05 -4.97 14.52
N THR A 1030 7.28 -5.03 15.05
CA THR A 1030 7.78 -6.20 15.80
C THR A 1030 7.54 -6.09 17.32
N GLY A 1031 7.69 -7.20 18.03
CA GLY A 1031 7.55 -7.29 19.50
C GLY A 1031 8.75 -6.75 20.30
N VAL A 1032 9.61 -5.94 19.68
CA VAL A 1032 10.83 -5.39 20.30
C VAL A 1032 10.51 -4.25 21.29
N THR A 1033 11.27 -4.23 22.39
CA THR A 1033 11.22 -3.25 23.49
C THR A 1033 12.61 -2.66 23.75
N ASP A 1034 12.72 -1.78 24.75
CA ASP A 1034 14.00 -1.25 25.25
C ASP A 1034 15.00 -2.32 25.66
N ALA A 1035 14.53 -3.48 26.14
CA ALA A 1035 15.40 -4.58 26.53
C ALA A 1035 16.14 -5.18 25.33
N GLY A 1036 15.48 -5.33 24.18
CA GLY A 1036 16.06 -5.83 22.94
C GLY A 1036 17.10 -4.89 22.34
N LEU A 1037 16.90 -3.58 22.47
CA LEU A 1037 17.83 -2.57 21.97
C LEU A 1037 19.24 -2.68 22.58
N VAL A 1038 19.38 -3.29 23.76
CA VAL A 1038 20.68 -3.56 24.39
C VAL A 1038 21.57 -4.43 23.48
N HIS A 1039 20.98 -5.36 22.72
CA HIS A 1039 21.71 -6.24 21.81
C HIS A 1039 22.20 -5.51 20.54
N LEU A 1040 21.51 -4.45 20.11
CA LEU A 1040 21.89 -3.67 18.93
C LEU A 1040 23.10 -2.75 19.17
N ARG A 1041 23.43 -2.45 20.44
CA ARG A 1041 24.53 -1.53 20.83
C ARG A 1041 25.92 -1.92 20.28
N GLY A 1042 26.11 -3.19 19.89
CA GLY A 1042 27.36 -3.68 19.28
C GLY A 1042 27.45 -3.51 17.76
N LEU A 1043 26.35 -3.14 17.08
CA LEU A 1043 26.26 -3.03 15.63
C LEU A 1043 26.73 -1.65 15.15
N THR A 1044 28.01 -1.33 15.36
CA THR A 1044 28.55 0.02 15.14
C THR A 1044 28.56 0.48 13.68
N ASN A 1045 28.32 -0.42 12.72
CA ASN A 1045 28.16 -0.07 11.30
C ASN A 1045 26.69 0.20 10.91
N LEU A 1046 25.73 0.06 11.83
CA LEU A 1046 24.31 0.26 11.57
C LEU A 1046 24.01 1.73 11.29
N GLN A 1047 23.51 2.01 10.10
CA GLN A 1047 23.26 3.35 9.57
C GLN A 1047 21.78 3.70 9.54
N ASN A 1048 20.93 2.72 9.23
CA ASN A 1048 19.49 2.86 9.17
C ASN A 1048 18.86 1.81 10.09
N LEU A 1049 18.09 2.26 11.07
CA LEU A 1049 17.30 1.40 11.95
C LEU A 1049 15.87 1.91 11.95
N THR A 1050 14.93 1.08 11.53
CA THR A 1050 13.49 1.38 11.61
C THR A 1050 12.84 0.52 12.69
N LEU A 1051 12.05 1.16 13.54
CA LEU A 1051 11.40 0.63 14.74
C LEU A 1051 9.97 1.20 14.87
N GLU A 1052 9.32 1.55 13.76
CA GLU A 1052 7.94 2.06 13.75
C GLU A 1052 6.98 1.02 14.33
N ASN A 1053 5.96 1.45 15.08
CA ASN A 1053 4.98 0.55 15.72
C ASN A 1053 5.60 -0.55 16.63
N THR A 1054 6.79 -0.32 17.21
CA THR A 1054 7.40 -1.19 18.24
C THR A 1054 7.06 -0.71 19.66
N ARG A 1055 7.41 -1.50 20.69
CA ARG A 1055 7.23 -1.15 22.12
C ARG A 1055 8.52 -0.60 22.77
N VAL A 1056 9.44 -0.11 21.95
CA VAL A 1056 10.58 0.69 22.39
C VAL A 1056 10.07 2.01 22.97
N THR A 1057 10.83 2.65 23.88
CA THR A 1057 10.52 3.96 24.45
C THR A 1057 11.60 5.00 24.13
N VAL A 1058 11.30 6.27 24.44
CA VAL A 1058 12.26 7.38 24.38
C VAL A 1058 13.52 7.11 25.22
N ALA A 1059 13.41 6.38 26.34
CA ALA A 1059 14.55 6.06 27.21
C ALA A 1059 15.50 5.06 26.55
N GLY A 1060 14.98 3.93 26.04
CA GLY A 1060 15.78 2.96 25.29
C GLY A 1060 16.39 3.55 24.02
N LEU A 1061 15.66 4.40 23.30
CA LEU A 1061 16.21 5.18 22.19
C LEU A 1061 17.33 6.12 22.60
N THR A 1062 17.17 6.86 23.70
CA THR A 1062 18.19 7.80 24.18
C THR A 1062 19.48 7.07 24.52
N ASP A 1063 19.38 5.87 25.11
CA ASP A 1063 20.53 5.01 25.37
C ASP A 1063 21.10 4.35 24.11
N LEU A 1064 20.26 3.94 23.15
CA LEU A 1064 20.71 3.39 21.88
C LEU A 1064 21.43 4.45 21.02
N ARG A 1065 20.94 5.70 21.00
CA ARG A 1065 21.60 6.84 20.33
C ARG A 1065 22.94 7.20 20.95
N LYS A 1066 23.15 6.97 22.25
CA LYS A 1066 24.48 7.09 22.89
C LYS A 1066 25.44 6.00 22.41
N ALA A 1067 24.94 4.79 22.15
CA ALA A 1067 25.73 3.66 21.68
C ALA A 1067 26.01 3.70 20.17
N LEU A 1068 25.04 4.17 19.39
CA LEU A 1068 25.05 4.25 17.92
C LEU A 1068 24.76 5.69 17.45
N PRO A 1069 25.65 6.67 17.71
CA PRO A 1069 25.39 8.09 17.42
C PRO A 1069 25.23 8.37 15.91
N ASP A 1070 25.95 7.62 15.08
CA ASP A 1070 25.91 7.79 13.63
C ASP A 1070 24.67 7.15 12.99
N CYS A 1071 23.92 6.28 13.70
CA CYS A 1071 22.74 5.60 13.18
C CYS A 1071 21.53 6.56 13.03
N GLN A 1072 20.91 6.55 11.85
CA GLN A 1072 19.58 7.08 11.60
C GLN A 1072 18.55 6.11 12.19
N ILE A 1073 18.00 6.47 13.34
CA ILE A 1073 16.93 5.68 13.97
C ILE A 1073 15.58 6.35 13.67
N ARG A 1074 14.78 5.68 12.83
CA ARG A 1074 13.38 5.99 12.58
C ARG A 1074 12.53 5.14 13.54
N TRP A 1075 11.85 5.81 14.45
CA TRP A 1075 10.99 5.25 15.50
C TRP A 1075 9.92 6.33 15.73
N PRO A 1076 8.68 6.01 16.14
CA PRO A 1076 7.63 7.00 16.34
C PRO A 1076 8.09 8.16 17.22
N SER A 1077 8.25 9.34 16.62
CA SER A 1077 7.53 10.44 17.26
C SER A 1077 6.04 10.05 17.33
N TYR A 1078 5.30 10.62 18.28
CA TYR A 1078 3.84 10.54 18.44
C TYR A 1078 3.27 9.50 19.41
N ASP A 1079 4.10 8.72 20.12
CA ASP A 1079 3.67 8.21 21.43
C ASP A 1079 3.71 9.34 22.46
N VAL A 1080 2.57 9.54 23.13
CA VAL A 1080 2.38 10.57 24.15
C VAL A 1080 2.96 10.04 25.46
N PRO A 1081 3.90 10.75 26.12
CA PRO A 1081 4.45 10.30 27.40
C PRO A 1081 3.32 9.98 28.40
N GLU A 1082 3.39 8.80 29.02
CA GLU A 1082 2.41 8.37 30.02
C GLU A 1082 2.75 8.88 31.43
N GLY A 1083 4.01 9.26 31.68
CA GLY A 1083 4.46 9.79 32.97
C GLY A 1083 4.27 11.29 33.14
N GLY A 1084 4.67 11.75 34.33
CA GLY A 1084 4.42 13.11 34.81
C GLY A 1084 5.33 14.19 34.22
N VAL A 1085 5.35 15.33 34.91
CA VAL A 1085 6.02 16.58 34.47
C VAL A 1085 7.45 16.40 33.97
N ASP A 1086 8.26 15.56 34.61
CA ASP A 1086 9.66 15.38 34.24
C ASP A 1086 9.85 14.72 32.85
N GLU A 1087 8.94 13.83 32.44
CA GLU A 1087 8.95 13.23 31.10
C GLU A 1087 8.52 14.23 30.02
N LEU A 1088 7.54 15.10 30.32
CA LEU A 1088 7.17 16.21 29.43
C LEU A 1088 8.35 17.17 29.22
N LEU A 1089 9.07 17.53 30.29
CA LEU A 1089 10.24 18.39 30.21
C LEU A 1089 11.36 17.75 29.37
N GLN A 1090 11.61 16.45 29.55
CA GLN A 1090 12.57 15.72 28.75
C GLN A 1090 12.14 15.61 27.26
N PHE A 1091 10.85 15.42 26.99
CA PHE A 1091 10.30 15.46 25.64
C PHE A 1091 10.50 16.82 24.98
N ILE A 1092 10.25 17.93 25.70
CA ILE A 1092 10.47 19.31 25.21
C ILE A 1092 11.95 19.55 24.87
N GLU A 1093 12.90 19.13 25.71
CA GLU A 1093 14.33 19.29 25.37
C GLU A 1093 14.76 18.40 24.20
N ASN A 1094 14.13 17.24 24.02
CA ASN A 1094 14.35 16.40 22.84
C ASN A 1094 13.79 17.07 21.56
N LEU A 1095 12.61 17.71 21.64
CA LEU A 1095 12.04 18.45 20.51
C LEU A 1095 12.97 19.58 20.03
N LYS A 1096 13.63 20.31 20.94
CA LYS A 1096 14.60 21.37 20.62
C LYS A 1096 15.88 20.87 19.92
N GLN A 1097 16.22 19.59 20.09
CA GLN A 1097 17.40 18.99 19.47
C GLN A 1097 17.12 18.38 18.08
N PHE A 1098 15.85 18.19 17.73
CA PHE A 1098 15.45 17.62 16.44
C PHE A 1098 15.62 18.60 15.27
N ARG A 1099 16.06 18.09 14.13
CA ARG A 1099 16.31 18.86 12.90
C ARG A 1099 15.65 18.13 11.72
N PRO A 1100 14.42 18.49 11.31
CA PRO A 1100 13.77 17.86 10.15
C PRO A 1100 14.55 18.17 8.86
N ALA A 1101 14.63 17.19 7.95
CA ALA A 1101 15.43 17.27 6.73
C ALA A 1101 14.70 17.99 5.59
N THR A 1102 13.40 17.74 5.43
CA THR A 1102 12.55 18.38 4.40
C THR A 1102 11.50 19.33 4.98
N PRO A 1103 10.95 20.28 4.18
CA PRO A 1103 9.85 21.14 4.62
C PRO A 1103 8.55 20.39 4.94
N GLN A 1104 8.34 19.24 4.30
CA GLN A 1104 7.12 18.44 4.46
C GLN A 1104 7.17 17.58 5.74
N GLU A 1105 8.31 16.91 6.00
CA GLU A 1105 8.57 16.29 7.31
C GLU A 1105 8.55 17.34 8.42
N ARG A 1106 9.04 18.56 8.17
CA ARG A 1106 8.97 19.66 9.13
C ARG A 1106 7.52 20.00 9.48
N ALA A 1107 6.66 20.25 8.48
CA ALA A 1107 5.26 20.62 8.73
C ALA A 1107 4.47 19.49 9.42
N GLU A 1108 4.74 18.23 9.05
CA GLU A 1108 4.12 17.06 9.68
C GLU A 1108 4.63 16.84 11.12
N TYR A 1109 5.93 17.03 11.35
CA TYR A 1109 6.55 17.01 12.67
C TYR A 1109 6.04 18.14 13.58
N GLU A 1110 5.97 19.37 13.09
CA GLU A 1110 5.48 20.54 13.84
C GLU A 1110 4.02 20.33 14.25
N SER A 1111 3.14 19.97 13.31
CA SER A 1111 1.71 19.74 13.57
C SER A 1111 1.49 18.64 14.63
N LYS A 1112 2.18 17.50 14.50
CA LYS A 1112 1.99 16.36 15.42
C LYS A 1112 2.74 16.54 16.76
N ALA A 1113 3.86 17.24 16.80
CA ALA A 1113 4.53 17.63 18.06
C ALA A 1113 3.65 18.58 18.89
N GLN A 1114 2.98 19.53 18.23
CA GLN A 1114 2.03 20.45 18.86
C GLN A 1114 0.80 19.71 19.42
N ALA A 1115 0.25 18.73 18.69
CA ALA A 1115 -0.81 17.85 19.18
C ALA A 1115 -0.36 17.03 20.41
N THR A 1116 0.87 16.48 20.37
CA THR A 1116 1.44 15.68 21.47
C THR A 1116 1.66 16.51 22.74
N LEU A 1117 2.22 17.72 22.61
CA LEU A 1117 2.38 18.66 23.73
C LEU A 1117 1.04 19.07 24.34
N LYS A 1118 0.02 19.33 23.51
CA LYS A 1118 -1.33 19.69 23.94
C LYS A 1118 -1.98 18.56 24.76
N LEU A 1119 -1.87 17.31 24.29
CA LEU A 1119 -2.44 16.14 24.96
C LEU A 1119 -1.69 15.78 26.26
N ALA A 1120 -0.35 15.87 26.26
CA ALA A 1120 0.45 15.64 27.46
C ALA A 1120 0.20 16.73 28.54
N ALA A 1121 0.06 17.99 28.13
CA ALA A 1121 -0.36 19.07 29.03
C ALA A 1121 -1.77 18.81 29.61
N GLN A 1122 -2.75 18.39 28.79
CA GLN A 1122 -4.08 18.01 29.25
C GLN A 1122 -4.05 16.85 30.25
N ARG A 1123 -3.20 15.83 30.05
CA ARG A 1123 -3.03 14.70 30.98
C ARG A 1123 -2.44 15.12 32.33
N ILE A 1124 -1.39 15.94 32.34
CA ILE A 1124 -0.80 16.48 33.58
C ILE A 1124 -1.82 17.31 34.36
N LEU A 1125 -2.59 18.15 33.66
CA LEU A 1125 -3.68 18.97 34.23
C LEU A 1125 -4.91 18.15 34.69
N ALA A 1126 -5.01 16.88 34.30
CA ALA A 1126 -6.05 15.96 34.74
C ALA A 1126 -5.61 15.08 35.93
N GLN A 1127 -4.30 14.81 36.08
CA GLN A 1127 -3.76 13.98 37.15
C GLN A 1127 -3.50 14.73 38.46
N ASP A 1128 -2.99 15.98 38.41
CA ASP A 1128 -2.68 16.74 39.62
C ASP A 1128 -3.88 17.58 40.11
N LYS A 1129 -4.26 17.41 41.39
CA LYS A 1129 -5.44 18.06 41.97
C LYS A 1129 -5.19 19.50 42.41
N ASP A 1130 -3.92 19.89 42.56
CA ASP A 1130 -3.54 21.26 42.90
C ASP A 1130 -2.83 21.93 41.72
N PRO A 1131 -3.50 22.85 40.97
CA PRO A 1131 -2.86 23.58 39.88
C PRO A 1131 -1.73 24.51 40.35
N TRP A 1132 -1.59 24.72 41.65
CA TRP A 1132 -0.48 25.46 42.27
C TRP A 1132 0.64 24.55 42.80
N SER A 1133 0.59 23.24 42.56
CA SER A 1133 1.70 22.34 42.89
C SER A 1133 2.98 22.80 42.18
N LYS A 1134 4.13 22.64 42.85
CA LYS A 1134 5.41 23.10 42.29
C LYS A 1134 5.74 22.40 40.95
N PRO A 1135 5.48 21.08 40.77
CA PRO A 1135 5.56 20.43 39.46
C PRO A 1135 4.62 21.05 38.42
N CYS A 1136 3.34 21.27 38.74
CA CYS A 1136 2.38 21.82 37.78
C CYS A 1136 2.74 23.25 37.37
N GLN A 1137 3.20 24.08 38.33
CA GLN A 1137 3.76 25.40 38.05
C GLN A 1137 5.02 25.34 37.17
N THR A 1138 5.91 24.36 37.38
CA THR A 1138 7.11 24.17 36.54
C THR A 1138 6.74 23.69 35.14
N ALA A 1139 5.75 22.81 34.97
CA ALA A 1139 5.25 22.37 33.67
C ALA A 1139 4.61 23.52 32.88
N LEU A 1140 3.70 24.27 33.53
CA LEU A 1140 3.06 25.45 32.96
C LEU A 1140 4.08 26.55 32.64
N ARG A 1141 5.04 26.81 33.53
CA ARG A 1141 6.13 27.75 33.27
C ARG A 1141 7.01 27.29 32.12
N ALA A 1142 7.34 26.00 32.01
CA ALA A 1142 8.14 25.50 30.88
C ALA A 1142 7.39 25.63 29.55
N LEU A 1143 6.09 25.29 29.50
CA LEU A 1143 5.23 25.49 28.32
C LEU A 1143 5.13 26.98 27.93
N LEU A 1144 5.17 27.90 28.90
CA LEU A 1144 5.19 29.36 28.70
C LEU A 1144 6.60 29.93 28.44
N GLU A 1145 7.67 29.22 28.79
CA GLU A 1145 9.08 29.59 28.62
C GLU A 1145 9.73 28.94 27.38
N ILE A 1146 9.00 28.15 26.58
CA ILE A 1146 9.41 27.82 25.20
C ILE A 1146 9.51 29.13 24.43
N ARG A 1147 10.74 29.66 24.31
CA ARG A 1147 10.97 30.93 23.62
C ARG A 1147 10.87 30.71 22.11
N ILE A 1148 10.07 31.58 21.51
CA ILE A 1148 9.75 31.70 20.08
C ILE A 1148 11.01 31.75 19.17
N THR A 1149 12.20 32.01 19.72
CA THR A 1149 13.48 32.08 19.00
C THR A 1149 14.16 30.74 18.75
N ASP A 1150 13.81 29.69 19.50
CA ASP A 1150 14.61 28.46 19.55
C ASP A 1150 14.05 27.36 18.62
N ILE A 1151 12.87 27.57 18.03
CA ILE A 1151 12.23 26.71 17.04
C ILE A 1151 12.04 27.53 15.73
N PRO A 1152 12.76 27.24 14.63
CA PRO A 1152 12.74 28.12 13.46
C PRO A 1152 11.48 27.92 12.60
N ASN A 1153 10.71 28.99 12.38
CA ASN A 1153 9.58 29.12 11.44
C ASN A 1153 8.22 28.50 11.81
N VAL A 1154 7.76 28.68 13.06
CA VAL A 1154 6.32 28.49 13.40
C VAL A 1154 5.54 29.76 13.06
N ASP A 1155 4.32 29.65 12.52
CA ASP A 1155 3.47 30.81 12.20
C ASP A 1155 2.95 31.52 13.47
N ARG A 1156 2.86 32.84 13.39
CA ARG A 1156 2.51 33.73 14.51
C ARG A 1156 1.07 33.56 14.99
N ARG A 1157 0.16 33.16 14.10
CA ARG A 1157 -1.28 33.03 14.40
C ARG A 1157 -1.60 31.80 15.27
N GLU A 1158 -0.92 30.68 15.04
CA GLU A 1158 -1.06 29.45 15.83
C GLU A 1158 -0.37 29.54 17.20
N GLN A 1159 0.68 30.36 17.31
CA GLN A 1159 1.31 30.71 18.59
C GLN A 1159 0.35 31.47 19.51
N GLU A 1160 -0.37 32.46 18.97
CA GLU A 1160 -1.36 33.23 19.73
C GLU A 1160 -2.48 32.33 20.25
N GLN A 1161 -2.99 31.38 19.45
CA GLN A 1161 -3.99 30.40 19.90
C GLN A 1161 -3.49 29.48 21.03
N THR A 1162 -2.23 29.04 20.97
CA THR A 1162 -1.65 28.17 22.02
C THR A 1162 -1.51 28.92 23.35
N VAL A 1163 -1.07 30.19 23.30
CA VAL A 1163 -0.98 31.06 24.47
C VAL A 1163 -2.38 31.42 25.01
N GLU A 1164 -3.35 31.68 24.14
CA GLU A 1164 -4.71 32.02 24.54
C GLU A 1164 -5.45 30.82 25.14
N PHE A 1165 -5.20 29.60 24.66
CA PHE A 1165 -5.69 28.36 25.28
C PHE A 1165 -5.17 28.20 26.73
N VAL A 1166 -3.86 28.37 26.96
CA VAL A 1166 -3.26 28.29 28.31
C VAL A 1166 -3.81 29.39 29.23
N LYS A 1167 -3.93 30.64 28.75
CA LYS A 1167 -4.56 31.73 29.52
C LYS A 1167 -6.02 31.46 29.86
N THR A 1168 -6.80 30.95 28.91
CA THR A 1168 -8.24 30.68 29.08
C THR A 1168 -8.45 29.53 30.07
N PHE A 1169 -7.63 28.48 30.00
CA PHE A 1169 -7.63 27.40 30.98
C PHE A 1169 -7.28 27.90 32.40
N LEU A 1170 -6.25 28.74 32.54
CA LEU A 1170 -5.88 29.33 33.83
C LEU A 1170 -6.97 30.27 34.38
N LYS A 1171 -7.64 31.05 33.52
CA LYS A 1171 -8.82 31.86 33.89
C LYS A 1171 -10.03 31.04 34.33
N GLY A 1172 -10.14 29.76 33.92
CA GLY A 1172 -11.21 28.85 34.35
C GLY A 1172 -10.93 28.12 35.68
N LYS A 1173 -9.77 28.37 36.31
CA LYS A 1173 -9.31 27.73 37.55
C LYS A 1173 -8.95 28.72 38.67
N LEU A 1174 -8.76 30.00 38.34
CA LEU A 1174 -8.68 31.15 39.25
C LEU A 1174 -10.07 31.67 39.61
#